data_AF-W5JP31-F1
#
_entry.id   AF-W5JP31-F1
#
_cell.length_a   1.000
_cell.length_b   1.000
_cell.length_c   1.000
_cell.angle_alpha   90.00
_cell.angle_beta   90.00
_cell.angle_gamma   90.00
#
_symmetry.space_group_name_H-M   'P 1'
#
loop_
_entity.id
_entity.type
_entity.pdbx_description
1 polymer ?
#
loop_
_entity_poly.entity_id
_entity_poly.type
_entity_poly.pdbx_seq_one_letter_code
_entity_poly.pdbx_strand_id
1 'polypeptide(L)'
;MSRFGGASVSVVLLTLYCMSLGESANDLTPATSTSKTATCYRTGFGMILECILKNVHIGETETITADYFTDSERGQDVSHLKFENSTISTLPGALLSAYPNVRVIALNNLQIRTLERGAFDQGGQVKMVDLSSNNIAHLDPDAFNGLPLLRLLNLNENNLSQLPVGLFSSNKRLVSLTITNNHIARIEDNTFTDSLHLQHVDFYNNSIEHFDLSQISQATTIDVSNNRLTQIKMPAQVKALLASHNRITSILPNGKNKHLNLLYLSHNKLRDISWLSMFPELEALDLGYNEIESVRPEYFPAQMRLEKLLLNSNRLMSFDLTAVSLKQLRVLDLSHNLLTSVERNSPLFDRLDKLYLHGNGLKTLKLSANNNVQEIQLANNDWDCANLRQQLQVISSTAISKRDESCKPGYTHASEFDLAPVRGGKAKGYQYGDSQPNSLVAAVLLLLSVLAVRSEIAPKCGKRLLNVQGLITQGTDAYRSEYPWHVAIFNYREVKSTSMFTYICGGSIISPNFVLSAAHCVVNNEILDLWKKPELFYFRAGAHNIKNETDGYNYNVSEIIVHPKYNQETYNNDLALLRTIGDISFDDPSKVLPICLPPVKADRDATIQELLGKIGFVAGWGTTENETTSRILQTLKVNALSMDSCRSKVEEHNHKVLDLDVMFCARGEKPDTNVCTGDSGGGLVYFKNEVAYLRGIVSFAPRKQFPNGITGCDPNGAVGYTDVARYIDWIAEQQKHVTLRNLLNEANCGIDPHENTANETEKPIFNQYPWNALLEVYRDTDKQTPIFLCGGVLIHKRFVLTVGHCVTGIPKYYKLKSVRLGEFKLFSPEDTVDGQTIKHQSIDIKQIIHNPAFNKPRYSNNLALIELAYDADIRNPNIKLICLPSRVEYVQTNLPLTGWKRNRLVYPTLSRNMMNWTSTDECRSQYKEKGVELPESSDIVYGTFRDQPEKHCDNYRAGSALQYIKHSDGKRRYFLAGLMTFNFPACHSKSCQMFATTLSSGSWIQETVNKTVPFSG
;
A
#
# COMPACT_ATOMS: atom_id res chain seq x y z
N MET A 1 -64.50 -34.32 31.67
CA MET A 1 -64.37 -34.02 33.12
C MET A 1 -63.00 -33.40 33.32
N SER A 2 -62.76 -32.31 34.05
CA SER A 2 -63.61 -31.27 34.68
C SER A 2 -62.70 -30.03 34.88
N ARG A 3 -63.09 -28.77 34.57
CA ARG A 3 -63.96 -27.86 35.35
C ARG A 3 -63.49 -27.70 36.80
N PHE A 4 -63.25 -26.52 37.40
CA PHE A 4 -63.41 -25.08 37.01
C PHE A 4 -62.13 -24.30 37.44
N GLY A 5 -61.93 -22.97 37.33
CA GLY A 5 -62.66 -21.77 36.86
C GLY A 5 -61.64 -20.60 36.82
N GLY A 6 -61.83 -19.44 36.16
CA GLY A 6 -62.87 -18.42 36.39
C GLY A 6 -62.41 -17.39 37.47
N ALA A 7 -62.60 -16.07 37.34
CA ALA A 7 -63.06 -15.24 36.22
C ALA A 7 -62.82 -13.72 36.46
N SER A 8 -62.54 -12.95 35.40
CA SER A 8 -62.90 -11.52 35.21
C SER A 8 -62.30 -10.47 36.21
N VAL A 9 -62.42 -9.13 36.09
CA VAL A 9 -63.29 -8.23 35.30
C VAL A 9 -62.52 -6.99 34.75
N SER A 10 -62.92 -6.55 33.55
CA SER A 10 -62.91 -5.21 32.89
C SER A 10 -62.29 -3.98 33.60
N VAL A 11 -61.47 -3.11 32.97
CA VAL A 11 -61.61 -2.32 31.71
C VAL A 11 -62.44 -1.03 31.84
N VAL A 12 -61.82 0.11 31.50
CA VAL A 12 -62.47 1.39 31.10
C VAL A 12 -61.68 2.04 29.95
N LEU A 13 -62.28 2.07 28.75
CA LEU A 13 -62.27 3.06 27.64
C LEU A 13 -60.97 3.87 27.28
N LEU A 14 -60.75 4.30 26.01
CA LEU A 14 -61.72 4.68 24.97
C LEU A 14 -61.65 3.95 23.62
N THR A 15 -62.81 4.03 22.97
CA THR A 15 -63.22 3.74 21.57
C THR A 15 -62.60 4.72 20.54
N LEU A 16 -62.74 4.58 19.20
CA LEU A 16 -63.88 4.13 18.39
C LEU A 16 -63.50 3.45 17.05
N TYR A 17 -64.51 2.89 16.38
CA TYR A 17 -64.47 2.17 15.10
C TYR A 17 -65.72 2.57 14.29
N CYS A 18 -65.66 2.72 12.96
CA CYS A 18 -66.81 2.41 12.08
C CYS A 18 -66.41 2.34 10.59
N MET A 19 -67.30 1.76 9.76
CA MET A 19 -67.17 1.58 8.31
C MET A 19 -68.33 2.26 7.57
N SER A 20 -68.18 2.53 6.27
CA SER A 20 -69.29 2.56 5.32
C SER A 20 -68.84 2.18 3.90
N LEU A 21 -69.80 1.89 3.02
CA LEU A 21 -69.65 1.51 1.62
C LEU A 21 -70.17 2.65 0.72
N GLY A 22 -69.78 2.72 -0.55
CA GLY A 22 -70.40 3.67 -1.49
C GLY A 22 -69.76 3.73 -2.88
N GLU A 23 -70.53 3.34 -3.89
CA GLU A 23 -70.21 3.23 -5.32
C GLU A 23 -69.84 4.56 -6.02
N SER A 24 -69.04 4.47 -7.09
CA SER A 24 -69.48 4.83 -8.45
C SER A 24 -68.36 4.54 -9.48
N ALA A 25 -68.71 4.49 -10.76
CA ALA A 25 -67.78 4.24 -11.87
C ALA A 25 -68.01 5.22 -13.02
N ASN A 26 -66.93 5.67 -13.67
CA ASN A 26 -66.78 5.73 -15.14
C ASN A 26 -65.39 6.26 -15.54
N ASP A 27 -65.07 6.02 -16.82
CA ASP A 27 -63.88 6.39 -17.61
C ASP A 27 -62.89 7.45 -17.10
N LEU A 28 -61.58 7.15 -17.25
CA LEU A 28 -60.77 7.74 -18.33
C LEU A 28 -59.32 7.18 -18.39
N THR A 29 -59.05 6.37 -19.43
CA THR A 29 -57.71 6.04 -20.00
C THR A 29 -56.64 5.35 -19.10
N PRO A 30 -55.73 4.54 -19.69
CA PRO A 30 -54.58 4.02 -18.97
C PRO A 30 -53.53 5.12 -18.75
N ALA A 31 -53.13 5.34 -17.49
CA ALA A 31 -51.97 6.19 -17.18
C ALA A 31 -50.71 5.58 -17.81
N THR A 32 -49.96 6.40 -18.55
CA THR A 32 -48.77 5.96 -19.28
C THR A 32 -47.68 5.44 -18.34
N SER A 33 -46.95 4.41 -18.79
CA SER A 33 -45.74 3.94 -18.13
C SER A 33 -44.77 5.11 -17.89
N THR A 34 -44.44 5.38 -16.63
CA THR A 34 -43.38 6.32 -16.28
C THR A 34 -42.04 5.69 -16.62
N SER A 35 -41.49 6.05 -17.79
CA SER A 35 -40.15 5.63 -18.19
C SER A 35 -39.14 5.98 -17.09
N LYS A 36 -38.39 4.99 -16.61
CA LYS A 36 -37.22 5.22 -15.76
C LYS A 36 -36.06 5.61 -16.66
N THR A 37 -35.69 6.89 -16.71
CA THR A 37 -34.48 7.31 -17.42
C THR A 37 -33.31 7.46 -16.44
N ALA A 38 -32.16 6.88 -16.81
CA ALA A 38 -30.91 6.93 -16.08
C ALA A 38 -30.28 8.32 -16.22
N THR A 39 -30.36 9.13 -15.17
CA THR A 39 -29.88 10.52 -15.20
C THR A 39 -28.34 10.58 -15.23
N CYS A 40 -27.80 11.21 -16.27
CA CYS A 40 -26.38 11.54 -16.40
C CYS A 40 -26.01 12.76 -15.55
N TYR A 41 -25.29 12.55 -14.45
CA TYR A 41 -24.71 13.64 -13.66
C TYR A 41 -23.37 14.04 -14.29
N ARG A 42 -23.29 15.27 -14.81
CA ARG A 42 -22.09 15.77 -15.52
C ARG A 42 -21.06 16.38 -14.58
N THR A 43 -19.80 16.08 -14.84
CA THR A 43 -18.64 16.57 -14.10
C THR A 43 -17.56 17.06 -15.08
N GLY A 44 -16.99 18.24 -14.81
CA GLY A 44 -15.91 18.84 -15.61
C GLY A 44 -16.16 20.30 -16.03
N PHE A 45 -15.07 20.95 -16.48
CA PHE A 45 -15.06 22.23 -17.19
C PHE A 45 -14.13 22.08 -18.40
N GLY A 46 -14.55 22.54 -19.59
CA GLY A 46 -13.76 22.47 -20.82
C GLY A 46 -14.07 21.27 -21.72
N MET A 47 -13.11 20.84 -22.54
CA MET A 47 -13.27 19.80 -23.58
C MET A 47 -13.44 18.36 -23.05
N ILE A 48 -13.47 18.17 -21.73
CA ILE A 48 -13.84 16.90 -21.10
C ILE A 48 -15.14 17.09 -20.34
N LEU A 49 -16.17 16.43 -20.87
CA LEU A 49 -17.40 16.14 -20.16
C LEU A 49 -17.36 14.66 -19.75
N GLU A 50 -17.32 14.45 -18.44
CA GLU A 50 -17.57 13.16 -17.80
C GLU A 50 -19.07 13.04 -17.50
N CYS A 51 -19.61 11.83 -17.71
CA CYS A 51 -20.95 11.45 -17.31
C CYS A 51 -20.89 10.38 -16.22
N ILE A 52 -21.55 10.66 -15.09
CA ILE A 52 -21.73 9.70 -14.00
C ILE A 52 -23.20 9.26 -14.01
N LEU A 53 -23.43 8.00 -14.37
CA LEU A 53 -24.76 7.37 -14.29
C LEU A 53 -24.92 6.76 -12.88
N LYS A 54 -26.00 7.13 -12.17
CA LYS A 54 -26.21 6.74 -10.76
C LYS A 54 -27.51 5.96 -10.59
N ASN A 55 -27.48 4.92 -9.75
CA ASN A 55 -28.65 4.06 -9.46
C ASN A 55 -29.22 3.37 -10.72
N VAL A 56 -28.36 3.00 -11.67
CA VAL A 56 -28.74 2.23 -12.86
C VAL A 56 -28.82 0.77 -12.49
N HIS A 57 -30.01 0.19 -12.61
CA HIS A 57 -30.25 -1.23 -12.34
C HIS A 57 -30.88 -1.85 -13.59
N ILE A 58 -30.15 -2.78 -14.22
CA ILE A 58 -30.52 -3.46 -15.47
C ILE A 58 -30.39 -4.98 -15.25
N GLY A 59 -31.50 -5.70 -15.39
CA GLY A 59 -31.59 -7.15 -15.24
C GLY A 59 -31.20 -7.94 -16.49
N GLU A 60 -31.17 -9.27 -16.38
CA GLU A 60 -30.76 -10.18 -17.46
C GLU A 60 -31.76 -10.22 -18.64
N THR A 61 -33.02 -9.82 -18.42
CA THR A 61 -34.12 -9.92 -19.40
C THR A 61 -34.74 -8.57 -19.80
N GLU A 62 -34.11 -7.45 -19.46
CA GLU A 62 -34.65 -6.11 -19.75
C GLU A 62 -34.09 -5.57 -21.07
N THR A 63 -34.97 -5.32 -22.05
CA THR A 63 -34.59 -4.66 -23.31
C THR A 63 -34.51 -3.14 -23.09
N ILE A 64 -33.30 -2.59 -23.19
CA ILE A 64 -33.00 -1.17 -22.95
C ILE A 64 -32.81 -0.45 -24.28
N THR A 65 -33.44 0.72 -24.46
CA THR A 65 -33.22 1.62 -25.62
C THR A 65 -32.26 2.77 -25.27
N ALA A 66 -31.73 3.48 -26.27
CA ALA A 66 -30.82 4.61 -26.03
C ALA A 66 -31.45 5.71 -25.16
N ASP A 67 -32.76 5.93 -25.31
CA ASP A 67 -33.55 6.92 -24.56
C ASP A 67 -33.56 6.66 -23.05
N TYR A 68 -33.34 5.41 -22.61
CA TYR A 68 -33.15 5.08 -21.20
C TYR A 68 -31.93 5.81 -20.61
N PHE A 69 -30.90 6.10 -21.41
CA PHE A 69 -29.64 6.71 -20.95
C PHE A 69 -29.51 8.20 -21.28
N THR A 70 -30.31 8.77 -22.20
CA THR A 70 -30.29 10.21 -22.55
C THR A 70 -31.59 10.65 -23.22
N ASP A 71 -32.19 11.75 -22.76
CA ASP A 71 -33.47 12.26 -23.32
C ASP A 71 -33.31 13.10 -24.61
N SER A 72 -32.07 13.34 -25.11
CA SER A 72 -31.81 14.18 -26.31
C SER A 72 -30.35 14.11 -26.80
N GLU A 73 -30.05 14.83 -27.89
CA GLU A 73 -28.76 15.00 -28.58
C GLU A 73 -27.54 15.25 -27.67
N ARG A 74 -27.75 15.68 -26.43
CA ARG A 74 -26.72 16.02 -25.43
C ARG A 74 -25.69 14.91 -25.20
N GLY A 75 -26.00 13.64 -25.48
CA GLY A 75 -25.07 12.53 -25.38
C GLY A 75 -23.80 12.67 -26.24
N GLN A 76 -23.86 13.46 -27.32
CA GLN A 76 -22.76 13.70 -28.25
C GLN A 76 -21.48 14.26 -27.59
N ASP A 77 -21.58 15.10 -26.57
CA ASP A 77 -20.41 15.77 -25.99
C ASP A 77 -19.67 14.92 -24.94
N VAL A 78 -20.27 13.81 -24.50
CA VAL A 78 -19.71 12.99 -23.41
C VAL A 78 -18.51 12.22 -23.92
N SER A 79 -17.37 12.41 -23.24
CA SER A 79 -16.11 11.77 -23.59
C SER A 79 -15.76 10.60 -22.66
N HIS A 80 -16.12 10.69 -21.37
CA HIS A 80 -15.86 9.66 -20.38
C HIS A 80 -17.17 9.26 -19.70
N LEU A 81 -17.35 7.96 -19.44
CA LEU A 81 -18.57 7.39 -18.84
C LEU A 81 -18.19 6.50 -17.65
N LYS A 82 -18.79 6.76 -16.47
CA LYS A 82 -18.64 5.94 -15.27
C LYS A 82 -19.97 5.77 -14.53
N PHE A 83 -20.02 4.82 -13.62
CA PHE A 83 -21.23 4.45 -12.88
C PHE A 83 -21.00 4.52 -11.36
N GLU A 84 -22.05 4.87 -10.61
CA GLU A 84 -22.08 4.78 -9.14
C GLU A 84 -23.35 4.06 -8.67
N ASN A 85 -23.25 3.28 -7.59
CA ASN A 85 -24.38 2.57 -6.95
C ASN A 85 -25.30 1.84 -7.95
N SER A 86 -24.70 1.15 -8.93
CA SER A 86 -25.39 0.62 -10.12
C SER A 86 -25.08 -0.87 -10.31
N THR A 87 -26.00 -1.61 -10.93
CA THR A 87 -25.87 -3.06 -11.21
C THR A 87 -26.42 -3.36 -12.59
N ILE A 88 -25.59 -3.85 -13.50
CA ILE A 88 -25.94 -4.12 -14.90
C ILE A 88 -25.61 -5.59 -15.14
N SER A 89 -26.61 -6.48 -15.17
CA SER A 89 -26.37 -7.92 -15.36
C SER A 89 -26.00 -8.25 -16.82
N THR A 90 -26.69 -7.64 -17.77
CA THR A 90 -26.37 -7.66 -19.20
C THR A 90 -26.03 -6.24 -19.66
N LEU A 91 -24.85 -6.03 -20.26
CA LEU A 91 -24.45 -4.73 -20.81
C LEU A 91 -25.16 -4.47 -22.16
N PRO A 92 -26.02 -3.44 -22.30
CA PRO A 92 -26.78 -3.21 -23.53
C PRO A 92 -26.07 -2.29 -24.53
N GLY A 93 -26.22 -2.54 -25.83
CA GLY A 93 -25.71 -1.70 -26.93
C GLY A 93 -26.35 -0.31 -27.01
N ALA A 94 -27.51 -0.15 -26.38
CA ALA A 94 -28.12 1.14 -26.12
C ALA A 94 -27.19 2.14 -25.41
N LEU A 95 -26.24 1.68 -24.57
CA LEU A 95 -25.36 2.56 -23.80
C LEU A 95 -24.43 3.39 -24.69
N LEU A 96 -23.78 2.76 -25.67
CA LEU A 96 -22.91 3.47 -26.62
C LEU A 96 -23.69 4.08 -27.79
N SER A 97 -24.92 3.64 -28.02
CA SER A 97 -25.87 4.33 -28.92
C SER A 97 -26.28 5.69 -28.36
N ALA A 98 -26.40 5.82 -27.02
CA ALA A 98 -26.64 7.08 -26.32
C ALA A 98 -25.38 7.98 -26.23
N TYR A 99 -24.18 7.38 -26.21
CA TYR A 99 -22.91 8.07 -25.96
C TYR A 99 -21.80 7.72 -26.99
N PRO A 100 -21.99 8.01 -28.30
CA PRO A 100 -21.15 7.50 -29.38
C PRO A 100 -19.72 8.08 -29.44
N ASN A 101 -19.47 9.25 -28.83
CA ASN A 101 -18.16 9.90 -28.85
C ASN A 101 -17.27 9.56 -27.62
N VAL A 102 -17.71 8.62 -26.78
CA VAL A 102 -16.97 8.20 -25.59
C VAL A 102 -15.63 7.54 -25.96
N ARG A 103 -14.59 7.91 -25.20
CA ARG A 103 -13.20 7.48 -25.36
C ARG A 103 -12.74 6.54 -24.25
N VAL A 104 -13.37 6.60 -23.08
CA VAL A 104 -13.09 5.72 -21.92
C VAL A 104 -14.41 5.34 -21.26
N ILE A 105 -14.60 4.05 -21.03
CA ILE A 105 -15.77 3.50 -20.33
C ILE A 105 -15.31 2.77 -19.07
N ALA A 106 -15.77 3.22 -17.91
CA ALA A 106 -15.59 2.53 -16.63
C ALA A 106 -16.86 1.74 -16.29
N LEU A 107 -16.80 0.43 -16.52
CA LEU A 107 -17.86 -0.57 -16.30
C LEU A 107 -17.51 -1.52 -15.14
N ASN A 108 -16.52 -1.15 -14.32
CA ASN A 108 -15.99 -1.98 -13.25
C ASN A 108 -16.94 -2.06 -12.04
N ASN A 109 -16.98 -3.21 -11.38
CA ASN A 109 -17.85 -3.46 -10.20
C ASN A 109 -19.35 -3.17 -10.46
N LEU A 110 -19.87 -3.63 -11.62
CA LEU A 110 -21.29 -3.52 -12.00
C LEU A 110 -22.04 -4.85 -12.00
N GLN A 111 -21.38 -5.93 -11.57
CA GLN A 111 -21.91 -7.30 -11.52
C GLN A 111 -22.21 -7.94 -12.90
N ILE A 112 -21.67 -7.37 -13.99
CA ILE A 112 -21.92 -7.80 -15.38
C ILE A 112 -21.60 -9.28 -15.55
N ARG A 113 -22.55 -10.03 -16.12
CA ARG A 113 -22.42 -11.47 -16.43
C ARG A 113 -22.28 -11.71 -17.94
N THR A 114 -23.01 -10.91 -18.71
CA THR A 114 -23.16 -11.05 -20.17
C THR A 114 -23.05 -9.69 -20.85
N LEU A 115 -22.58 -9.70 -22.09
CA LEU A 115 -22.64 -8.56 -22.99
C LEU A 115 -23.79 -8.82 -23.97
N GLU A 116 -24.58 -7.80 -24.30
CA GLU A 116 -25.48 -7.91 -25.45
C GLU A 116 -24.66 -8.06 -26.74
N ARG A 117 -25.16 -8.82 -27.72
CA ARG A 117 -24.46 -8.97 -28.99
C ARG A 117 -24.43 -7.62 -29.71
N GLY A 118 -23.22 -7.13 -29.99
CA GLY A 118 -23.02 -5.79 -30.53
C GLY A 118 -23.07 -4.67 -29.48
N ALA A 119 -22.97 -4.98 -28.18
CA ALA A 119 -22.97 -3.98 -27.09
C ALA A 119 -21.93 -2.85 -27.28
N PHE A 120 -20.88 -3.13 -28.04
CA PHE A 120 -19.78 -2.22 -28.33
C PHE A 120 -19.77 -1.65 -29.76
N ASP A 121 -20.75 -1.95 -30.60
CA ASP A 121 -20.74 -1.63 -32.05
C ASP A 121 -20.72 -0.12 -32.36
N GLN A 122 -21.29 0.71 -31.48
CA GLN A 122 -21.23 2.18 -31.61
C GLN A 122 -19.99 2.80 -30.94
N GLY A 123 -19.10 1.98 -30.36
CA GLY A 123 -17.91 2.42 -29.61
C GLY A 123 -16.73 2.90 -30.46
N GLY A 124 -16.97 3.46 -31.65
CA GLY A 124 -15.92 3.77 -32.63
C GLY A 124 -14.83 4.76 -32.14
N GLN A 125 -15.12 5.57 -31.13
CA GLN A 125 -14.16 6.51 -30.50
C GLN A 125 -13.45 5.96 -29.26
N VAL A 126 -13.84 4.77 -28.79
CA VAL A 126 -13.38 4.19 -27.52
C VAL A 126 -11.93 3.74 -27.61
N LYS A 127 -11.13 4.15 -26.62
CA LYS A 127 -9.70 3.84 -26.48
C LYS A 127 -9.39 3.01 -25.24
N MET A 128 -10.26 3.07 -24.22
CA MET A 128 -10.15 2.26 -23.01
C MET A 128 -11.50 1.71 -22.58
N VAL A 129 -11.51 0.44 -22.18
CA VAL A 129 -12.65 -0.22 -21.52
C VAL A 129 -12.14 -0.87 -20.25
N ASP A 130 -12.77 -0.53 -19.12
CA ASP A 130 -12.54 -1.17 -17.82
C ASP A 130 -13.76 -1.99 -17.42
N LEU A 131 -13.68 -3.31 -17.55
CA LEU A 131 -14.71 -4.30 -17.22
C LEU A 131 -14.36 -5.09 -15.95
N SER A 132 -13.43 -4.59 -15.12
CA SER A 132 -12.91 -5.35 -13.97
C SER A 132 -13.89 -5.54 -12.80
N SER A 133 -13.62 -6.53 -11.95
CA SER A 133 -14.43 -6.86 -10.77
C SER A 133 -15.90 -7.12 -11.13
N ASN A 134 -16.13 -7.95 -12.15
CA ASN A 134 -17.46 -8.33 -12.65
C ASN A 134 -17.61 -9.86 -12.63
N ASN A 135 -18.74 -10.37 -13.14
CA ASN A 135 -19.08 -11.80 -13.13
C ASN A 135 -18.94 -12.46 -14.52
N ILE A 136 -18.27 -11.83 -15.48
CA ILE A 136 -18.27 -12.26 -16.89
C ILE A 136 -17.57 -13.62 -17.00
N ALA A 137 -18.32 -14.64 -17.40
CA ALA A 137 -17.80 -16.00 -17.58
C ALA A 137 -17.38 -16.27 -19.05
N HIS A 138 -18.04 -15.60 -20.00
CA HIS A 138 -17.88 -15.82 -21.43
C HIS A 138 -17.88 -14.48 -22.18
N LEU A 139 -17.14 -14.44 -23.30
CA LEU A 139 -17.15 -13.37 -24.29
C LEU A 139 -17.43 -14.01 -25.64
N ASP A 140 -18.16 -13.33 -26.52
CA ASP A 140 -18.34 -13.76 -27.91
C ASP A 140 -17.11 -13.39 -28.77
N PRO A 141 -16.81 -14.13 -29.85
CA PRO A 141 -15.67 -13.83 -30.74
C PRO A 141 -15.73 -12.45 -31.41
N ASP A 142 -16.93 -11.86 -31.54
CA ASP A 142 -17.18 -10.54 -32.12
C ASP A 142 -17.35 -9.42 -31.07
N ALA A 143 -17.27 -9.72 -29.77
CA ALA A 143 -17.66 -8.82 -28.67
C ALA A 143 -16.97 -7.44 -28.66
N PHE A 144 -15.73 -7.32 -29.16
CA PHE A 144 -14.98 -6.04 -29.19
C PHE A 144 -14.81 -5.46 -30.61
N ASN A 145 -15.52 -5.99 -31.63
CA ASN A 145 -15.34 -5.57 -33.02
C ASN A 145 -15.65 -4.09 -33.28
N GLY A 146 -16.64 -3.52 -32.57
CA GLY A 146 -16.97 -2.09 -32.63
C GLY A 146 -15.92 -1.13 -32.06
N LEU A 147 -14.78 -1.63 -31.55
CA LEU A 147 -13.75 -0.83 -30.85
C LEU A 147 -12.41 -0.75 -31.62
N PRO A 148 -12.36 -0.23 -32.86
CA PRO A 148 -11.14 -0.21 -33.69
C PRO A 148 -10.05 0.74 -33.15
N LEU A 149 -10.39 1.63 -32.22
CA LEU A 149 -9.46 2.55 -31.55
C LEU A 149 -9.04 2.07 -30.15
N LEU A 150 -9.47 0.88 -29.70
CA LEU A 150 -9.15 0.32 -28.39
C LEU A 150 -7.63 0.15 -28.21
N ARG A 151 -7.13 0.60 -27.05
CA ARG A 151 -5.71 0.54 -26.66
C ARG A 151 -5.53 -0.15 -25.30
N LEU A 152 -6.42 0.12 -24.36
CA LEU A 152 -6.38 -0.44 -23.00
C LEU A 152 -7.66 -1.25 -22.75
N LEU A 153 -7.52 -2.54 -22.40
CA LEU A 153 -8.63 -3.39 -21.99
C LEU A 153 -8.30 -4.05 -20.66
N ASN A 154 -9.15 -3.80 -19.66
CA ASN A 154 -9.07 -4.43 -18.34
C ASN A 154 -10.27 -5.37 -18.14
N LEU A 155 -9.97 -6.66 -17.93
CA LEU A 155 -10.90 -7.75 -17.64
C LEU A 155 -10.54 -8.46 -16.32
N ASN A 156 -9.72 -7.83 -15.46
CA ASN A 156 -9.31 -8.37 -14.17
C ASN A 156 -10.52 -8.75 -13.29
N GLU A 157 -10.37 -9.74 -12.40
CA GLU A 157 -11.41 -10.14 -11.43
C GLU A 157 -12.75 -10.43 -12.12
N ASN A 158 -12.75 -11.42 -13.00
CA ASN A 158 -13.92 -11.96 -13.69
C ASN A 158 -13.88 -13.50 -13.67
N ASN A 159 -14.90 -14.14 -14.24
CA ASN A 159 -15.05 -15.60 -14.24
C ASN A 159 -14.57 -16.26 -15.57
N LEU A 160 -13.77 -15.56 -16.38
CA LEU A 160 -13.40 -16.01 -17.74
C LEU A 160 -12.58 -17.30 -17.68
N SER A 161 -13.06 -18.36 -18.34
CA SER A 161 -12.38 -19.66 -18.43
C SER A 161 -11.51 -19.83 -19.68
N GLN A 162 -11.73 -19.00 -20.70
CA GLN A 162 -11.08 -19.04 -22.01
C GLN A 162 -11.19 -17.67 -22.70
N LEU A 163 -10.33 -17.41 -23.68
CA LEU A 163 -10.53 -16.33 -24.66
C LEU A 163 -10.89 -16.93 -26.02
N PRO A 164 -11.97 -16.50 -26.70
CA PRO A 164 -12.29 -16.97 -28.04
C PRO A 164 -11.20 -16.61 -29.05
N VAL A 165 -10.99 -17.51 -30.02
CA VAL A 165 -10.21 -17.22 -31.22
C VAL A 165 -10.89 -16.08 -32.00
N GLY A 166 -10.10 -15.07 -32.38
CA GLY A 166 -10.59 -13.90 -33.13
C GLY A 166 -11.08 -12.71 -32.28
N LEU A 167 -11.19 -12.85 -30.95
CA LEU A 167 -11.70 -11.82 -30.03
C LEU A 167 -11.07 -10.42 -30.21
N PHE A 168 -9.79 -10.36 -30.58
CA PHE A 168 -9.04 -9.11 -30.76
C PHE A 168 -8.73 -8.75 -32.23
N SER A 169 -9.34 -9.46 -33.20
CA SER A 169 -9.06 -9.32 -34.63
C SER A 169 -9.28 -7.91 -35.18
N SER A 170 -10.27 -7.18 -34.66
CA SER A 170 -10.52 -5.78 -35.03
C SER A 170 -9.68 -4.77 -34.23
N ASN A 171 -9.20 -5.14 -33.04
CA ASN A 171 -8.58 -4.22 -32.08
C ASN A 171 -7.07 -4.06 -32.35
N LYS A 172 -6.68 -3.76 -33.60
CA LYS A 172 -5.28 -3.74 -34.06
C LYS A 172 -4.40 -2.64 -33.42
N ARG A 173 -5.00 -1.79 -32.57
CA ARG A 173 -4.35 -0.75 -31.75
C ARG A 173 -4.23 -1.12 -30.27
N LEU A 174 -4.64 -2.33 -29.87
CA LEU A 174 -4.56 -2.82 -28.50
C LEU A 174 -3.09 -2.86 -28.04
N VAL A 175 -2.85 -2.25 -26.89
CA VAL A 175 -1.52 -1.98 -26.31
C VAL A 175 -1.38 -2.62 -24.93
N SER A 176 -2.44 -2.59 -24.13
CA SER A 176 -2.47 -3.15 -22.78
C SER A 176 -3.67 -4.06 -22.64
N LEU A 177 -3.43 -5.29 -22.21
CA LEU A 177 -4.47 -6.27 -21.90
C LEU A 177 -4.19 -6.87 -20.52
N THR A 178 -5.09 -6.63 -19.57
CA THR A 178 -5.01 -7.20 -18.22
C THR A 178 -6.23 -8.09 -17.97
N ILE A 179 -5.99 -9.34 -17.57
CA ILE A 179 -7.02 -10.34 -17.27
C ILE A 179 -6.63 -11.13 -16.01
N THR A 180 -6.22 -10.42 -14.96
CA THR A 180 -5.77 -11.04 -13.71
C THR A 180 -6.92 -11.64 -12.92
N ASN A 181 -6.63 -12.53 -11.96
CA ASN A 181 -7.63 -13.08 -11.04
C ASN A 181 -8.86 -13.67 -11.76
N ASN A 182 -8.63 -14.41 -12.84
CA ASN A 182 -9.66 -15.06 -13.66
C ASN A 182 -9.47 -16.60 -13.61
N HIS A 183 -10.14 -17.35 -14.49
CA HIS A 183 -10.13 -18.82 -14.50
C HIS A 183 -9.58 -19.39 -15.82
N ILE A 184 -8.81 -18.60 -16.58
CA ILE A 184 -8.34 -18.99 -17.90
C ILE A 184 -7.43 -20.22 -17.80
N ALA A 185 -7.81 -21.30 -18.50
CA ALA A 185 -7.07 -22.56 -18.51
C ALA A 185 -6.08 -22.68 -19.69
N ARG A 186 -6.36 -22.00 -20.81
CA ARG A 186 -5.58 -22.06 -22.05
C ARG A 186 -5.77 -20.81 -22.88
N ILE A 187 -4.73 -20.42 -23.60
CA ILE A 187 -4.74 -19.41 -24.68
C ILE A 187 -4.40 -20.13 -25.98
N GLU A 188 -5.16 -19.91 -27.05
CA GLU A 188 -4.87 -20.51 -28.35
C GLU A 188 -3.82 -19.70 -29.12
N ASP A 189 -3.00 -20.38 -29.92
CA ASP A 189 -1.81 -19.78 -30.55
C ASP A 189 -2.15 -18.65 -31.55
N ASN A 190 -3.41 -18.57 -32.00
CA ASN A 190 -3.93 -17.52 -32.88
C ASN A 190 -4.83 -16.48 -32.18
N THR A 191 -4.94 -16.47 -30.84
CA THR A 191 -5.71 -15.44 -30.10
C THR A 191 -5.17 -14.03 -30.33
N PHE A 192 -3.86 -13.86 -30.59
CA PHE A 192 -3.18 -12.57 -30.69
C PHE A 192 -2.62 -12.21 -32.08
N THR A 193 -3.01 -12.92 -33.15
CA THR A 193 -2.41 -12.75 -34.49
C THR A 193 -2.49 -11.32 -35.04
N ASP A 194 -3.57 -10.58 -34.76
CA ASP A 194 -3.75 -9.18 -35.17
C ASP A 194 -3.28 -8.14 -34.13
N SER A 195 -2.86 -8.59 -32.94
CA SER A 195 -2.50 -7.73 -31.79
C SER A 195 -1.08 -7.16 -31.89
N LEU A 196 -0.73 -6.64 -33.07
CA LEU A 196 0.63 -6.24 -33.47
C LEU A 196 1.23 -5.05 -32.68
N HIS A 197 0.45 -4.42 -31.80
CA HIS A 197 0.88 -3.33 -30.93
C HIS A 197 0.79 -3.70 -29.43
N LEU A 198 0.53 -4.96 -29.08
CA LEU A 198 0.35 -5.40 -27.69
C LEU A 198 1.69 -5.41 -26.94
N GLN A 199 1.75 -4.64 -25.84
CA GLN A 199 2.97 -4.27 -25.12
C GLN A 199 2.99 -4.78 -23.69
N HIS A 200 1.85 -4.66 -23.01
CA HIS A 200 1.66 -5.08 -21.64
C HIS A 200 0.56 -6.13 -21.57
N VAL A 201 0.92 -7.27 -20.98
CA VAL A 201 0.10 -8.47 -20.89
C VAL A 201 0.18 -8.93 -19.44
N ASP A 202 -0.89 -8.70 -18.68
CA ASP A 202 -0.97 -9.13 -17.28
C ASP A 202 -2.07 -10.18 -17.12
N PHE A 203 -1.65 -11.43 -16.99
CA PHE A 203 -2.50 -12.62 -16.88
C PHE A 203 -2.25 -13.31 -15.51
N TYR A 204 -1.78 -12.54 -14.52
CA TYR A 204 -1.50 -12.97 -13.15
C TYR A 204 -2.69 -13.70 -12.50
N ASN A 205 -2.40 -14.78 -11.76
CA ASN A 205 -3.38 -15.55 -10.98
C ASN A 205 -4.57 -16.04 -11.83
N ASN A 206 -4.28 -16.99 -12.71
CA ASN A 206 -5.25 -17.72 -13.53
C ASN A 206 -5.02 -19.24 -13.34
N SER A 207 -5.32 -20.08 -14.34
CA SER A 207 -4.97 -21.50 -14.33
C SER A 207 -4.37 -21.95 -15.66
N ILE A 208 -3.63 -21.06 -16.33
CA ILE A 208 -3.15 -21.25 -17.70
C ILE A 208 -2.11 -22.38 -17.74
N GLU A 209 -2.44 -23.47 -18.44
CA GLU A 209 -1.56 -24.63 -18.66
C GLU A 209 -0.81 -24.53 -20.00
N HIS A 210 -1.33 -23.76 -20.98
CA HIS A 210 -0.67 -23.47 -22.26
C HIS A 210 -0.92 -22.03 -22.72
N PHE A 211 0.15 -21.34 -23.11
CA PHE A 211 0.16 -20.06 -23.84
C PHE A 211 1.54 -19.89 -24.52
N ASP A 212 1.61 -19.84 -25.85
CA ASP A 212 2.84 -19.50 -26.57
C ASP A 212 3.12 -17.99 -26.52
N LEU A 213 3.95 -17.57 -25.55
CA LEU A 213 4.33 -16.16 -25.38
C LEU A 213 5.11 -15.58 -26.58
N SER A 214 5.59 -16.38 -27.54
CA SER A 214 6.24 -15.83 -28.74
C SER A 214 5.26 -15.19 -29.73
N GLN A 215 3.96 -15.49 -29.63
CA GLN A 215 2.92 -14.89 -30.47
C GLN A 215 2.74 -13.40 -30.16
N ILE A 216 2.83 -13.01 -28.88
CA ILE A 216 2.83 -11.60 -28.42
C ILE A 216 4.21 -10.95 -28.62
N SER A 217 4.73 -11.02 -29.84
CA SER A 217 6.13 -10.72 -30.18
C SER A 217 6.63 -9.32 -29.78
N GLN A 218 5.74 -8.33 -29.72
CA GLN A 218 6.03 -6.94 -29.33
C GLN A 218 5.87 -6.66 -27.82
N ALA A 219 5.38 -7.63 -27.04
CA ALA A 219 5.15 -7.43 -25.62
C ALA A 219 6.48 -7.21 -24.88
N THR A 220 6.58 -6.07 -24.19
CA THR A 220 7.77 -5.68 -23.42
C THR A 220 7.67 -6.02 -21.94
N THR A 221 6.45 -6.10 -21.41
CA THR A 221 6.18 -6.30 -19.98
C THR A 221 5.08 -7.35 -19.83
N ILE A 222 5.44 -8.56 -19.43
CA ILE A 222 4.52 -9.70 -19.32
C ILE A 222 4.51 -10.19 -17.88
N ASP A 223 3.32 -10.36 -17.29
CA ASP A 223 3.11 -11.17 -16.10
C ASP A 223 2.19 -12.35 -16.41
N VAL A 224 2.66 -13.56 -16.11
CA VAL A 224 1.93 -14.82 -16.15
C VAL A 224 2.13 -15.61 -14.85
N SER A 225 2.49 -14.93 -13.75
CA SER A 225 2.74 -15.54 -12.45
C SER A 225 1.45 -16.07 -11.80
N ASN A 226 1.57 -17.02 -10.87
CA ASN A 226 0.42 -17.78 -10.33
C ASN A 226 -0.41 -18.42 -11.46
N ASN A 227 0.22 -19.28 -12.24
CA ASN A 227 -0.43 -20.07 -13.29
C ASN A 227 0.07 -21.52 -13.24
N ARG A 228 -0.08 -22.27 -14.33
CA ARG A 228 0.24 -23.70 -14.41
C ARG A 228 1.13 -24.04 -15.60
N LEU A 229 1.75 -23.04 -16.22
CA LEU A 229 2.59 -23.17 -17.41
C LEU A 229 3.72 -24.16 -17.16
N THR A 230 3.96 -25.07 -18.10
CA THR A 230 5.00 -26.10 -18.01
C THR A 230 6.26 -25.78 -18.81
N GLN A 231 6.15 -24.81 -19.73
CA GLN A 231 7.22 -24.35 -20.63
C GLN A 231 6.99 -22.88 -21.00
N ILE A 232 8.04 -22.14 -21.30
CA ILE A 232 7.95 -20.80 -21.91
C ILE A 232 8.73 -20.76 -23.22
N LYS A 233 8.09 -20.33 -24.31
CA LYS A 233 8.75 -19.98 -25.58
C LYS A 233 8.81 -18.45 -25.67
N MET A 234 10.02 -17.91 -25.74
CA MET A 234 10.25 -16.51 -25.34
C MET A 234 9.83 -15.48 -26.41
N PRO A 235 9.21 -14.34 -26.04
CA PRO A 235 8.95 -13.22 -26.95
C PRO A 235 10.24 -12.53 -27.42
N ALA A 236 10.16 -11.88 -28.59
CA ALA A 236 11.30 -11.21 -29.21
C ALA A 236 11.68 -9.87 -28.54
N GLN A 237 10.68 -9.09 -28.10
CA GLN A 237 10.87 -7.74 -27.55
C GLN A 237 10.77 -7.64 -26.02
N VAL A 238 10.55 -8.76 -25.31
CA VAL A 238 10.30 -8.72 -23.85
C VAL A 238 11.48 -8.18 -23.06
N LYS A 239 11.18 -7.27 -22.13
CA LYS A 239 12.11 -6.57 -21.24
C LYS A 239 11.98 -6.98 -19.78
N ALA A 240 10.74 -7.20 -19.35
CA ALA A 240 10.40 -7.77 -18.06
C ALA A 240 9.44 -8.94 -18.28
N LEU A 241 9.81 -10.12 -17.77
CA LEU A 241 8.96 -11.31 -17.73
C LEU A 241 8.84 -11.80 -16.29
N LEU A 242 7.61 -11.76 -15.78
CA LEU A 242 7.22 -12.31 -14.49
C LEU A 242 6.45 -13.61 -14.75
N ALA A 243 6.98 -14.73 -14.26
CA ALA A 243 6.41 -16.06 -14.47
C ALA A 243 6.61 -16.96 -13.22
N SER A 244 6.66 -16.34 -12.04
CA SER A 244 6.81 -17.05 -10.77
C SER A 244 5.54 -17.85 -10.41
N HIS A 245 5.64 -18.81 -9.49
CA HIS A 245 4.52 -19.67 -9.07
C HIS A 245 3.83 -20.35 -10.26
N ASN A 246 4.60 -21.15 -11.00
CA ASN A 246 4.14 -21.91 -12.17
C ASN A 246 4.67 -23.37 -12.08
N ARG A 247 4.66 -24.11 -13.19
CA ARG A 247 5.14 -25.50 -13.28
C ARG A 247 6.28 -25.65 -14.31
N ILE A 248 6.99 -24.56 -14.62
CA ILE A 248 7.88 -24.45 -15.77
C ILE A 248 9.09 -25.38 -15.58
N THR A 249 9.30 -26.30 -16.51
CA THR A 249 10.47 -27.20 -16.55
C THR A 249 11.50 -26.78 -17.59
N SER A 250 11.11 -26.02 -18.62
CA SER A 250 11.97 -25.61 -19.74
C SER A 250 11.67 -24.20 -20.24
N ILE A 251 12.69 -23.56 -20.81
CA ILE A 251 12.58 -22.32 -21.58
C ILE A 251 13.10 -22.59 -22.99
N LEU A 252 12.23 -22.38 -23.99
CA LEU A 252 12.48 -22.69 -25.38
C LEU A 252 13.07 -21.50 -26.13
N PRO A 253 14.06 -21.72 -27.02
CA PRO A 253 14.72 -20.67 -27.78
C PRO A 253 13.77 -20.03 -28.80
N ASN A 254 13.91 -18.72 -28.99
CA ASN A 254 13.27 -17.95 -30.06
C ASN A 254 14.24 -16.88 -30.61
N GLY A 255 15.45 -17.32 -30.98
CA GLY A 255 16.59 -16.44 -31.20
C GLY A 255 17.20 -15.93 -29.89
N LYS A 256 18.04 -14.88 -29.98
CA LYS A 256 18.61 -14.17 -28.82
C LYS A 256 17.85 -12.88 -28.57
N ASN A 257 17.21 -12.76 -27.42
CA ASN A 257 16.58 -11.51 -26.98
C ASN A 257 17.65 -10.63 -26.30
N LYS A 258 17.86 -9.41 -26.81
CA LYS A 258 18.84 -8.42 -26.31
C LYS A 258 18.18 -7.26 -25.55
N HIS A 259 17.00 -7.50 -25.00
CA HIS A 259 16.13 -6.50 -24.40
C HIS A 259 15.60 -6.92 -23.02
N LEU A 260 15.71 -8.21 -22.67
CA LEU A 260 15.31 -8.77 -21.38
C LEU A 260 16.28 -8.35 -20.25
N ASN A 261 15.86 -7.36 -19.48
CA ASN A 261 16.56 -6.88 -18.29
C ASN A 261 16.12 -7.62 -17.01
N LEU A 262 14.84 -8.01 -16.91
CA LEU A 262 14.25 -8.61 -15.72
C LEU A 262 13.53 -9.94 -16.04
N LEU A 263 13.89 -11.01 -15.33
CA LEU A 263 13.28 -12.33 -15.47
C LEU A 263 13.04 -12.97 -14.09
N TYR A 264 11.78 -13.07 -13.66
CA TYR A 264 11.41 -13.74 -12.41
C TYR A 264 10.68 -15.06 -12.70
N LEU A 265 11.26 -16.15 -12.19
CA LEU A 265 10.87 -17.54 -12.43
C LEU A 265 10.82 -18.35 -11.12
N SER A 266 10.70 -17.68 -9.98
CA SER A 266 10.68 -18.36 -8.68
C SER A 266 9.45 -19.27 -8.48
N HIS A 267 9.55 -20.28 -7.62
CA HIS A 267 8.50 -21.29 -7.40
C HIS A 267 8.07 -22.00 -8.70
N ASN A 268 9.02 -22.71 -9.33
CA ASN A 268 8.83 -23.44 -10.59
C ASN A 268 9.45 -24.85 -10.53
N LYS A 269 9.76 -25.44 -11.69
CA LYS A 269 10.30 -26.81 -11.84
C LYS A 269 11.55 -26.87 -12.73
N LEU A 270 12.26 -25.75 -12.88
CA LEU A 270 13.48 -25.65 -13.68
C LEU A 270 14.59 -26.48 -13.04
N ARG A 271 15.33 -27.23 -13.88
CA ARG A 271 16.55 -27.97 -13.50
C ARG A 271 17.80 -27.51 -14.25
N ASP A 272 17.60 -26.94 -15.45
CA ASP A 272 18.63 -26.36 -16.30
C ASP A 272 18.50 -24.83 -16.36
N ILE A 273 19.65 -24.17 -16.58
CA ILE A 273 19.79 -22.72 -16.79
C ILE A 273 20.65 -22.38 -18.02
N SER A 274 20.98 -23.34 -18.89
CA SER A 274 21.82 -23.13 -20.08
C SER A 274 21.25 -22.09 -21.07
N TRP A 275 19.93 -21.93 -21.05
CA TRP A 275 19.17 -20.91 -21.78
C TRP A 275 19.55 -19.46 -21.40
N LEU A 276 20.24 -19.20 -20.29
CA LEU A 276 20.75 -17.87 -19.92
C LEU A 276 21.70 -17.27 -20.97
N SER A 277 22.39 -18.12 -21.73
CA SER A 277 23.26 -17.74 -22.86
C SER A 277 22.53 -17.00 -23.99
N MET A 278 21.19 -16.99 -23.98
CA MET A 278 20.32 -16.28 -24.93
C MET A 278 19.99 -14.84 -24.50
N PHE A 279 20.23 -14.47 -23.23
CA PHE A 279 19.76 -13.22 -22.60
C PHE A 279 20.92 -12.35 -22.09
N PRO A 280 21.73 -11.75 -22.99
CA PRO A 280 22.98 -11.09 -22.64
C PRO A 280 22.87 -9.75 -21.92
N GLU A 281 21.68 -9.14 -21.82
CA GLU A 281 21.46 -7.85 -21.15
C GLU A 281 20.65 -8.00 -19.84
N LEU A 282 20.55 -9.22 -19.28
CA LEU A 282 19.89 -9.46 -17.99
C LEU A 282 20.59 -8.68 -16.87
N GLU A 283 19.79 -7.95 -16.09
CA GLU A 283 20.18 -7.14 -14.93
C GLU A 283 19.62 -7.77 -13.63
N ALA A 284 18.41 -8.34 -13.64
CA ALA A 284 17.80 -9.01 -12.49
C ALA A 284 17.20 -10.38 -12.84
N LEU A 285 17.66 -11.43 -12.15
CA LEU A 285 17.21 -12.81 -12.32
C LEU A 285 16.78 -13.41 -10.97
N ASP A 286 15.56 -13.94 -10.92
CA ASP A 286 15.07 -14.73 -9.79
C ASP A 286 14.71 -16.15 -10.23
N LEU A 287 15.39 -17.13 -9.65
CA LEU A 287 15.23 -18.57 -9.85
C LEU A 287 14.94 -19.30 -8.53
N GLY A 288 14.54 -18.59 -7.46
CA GLY A 288 14.27 -19.18 -6.15
C GLY A 288 13.22 -20.30 -6.17
N TYR A 289 13.29 -21.27 -5.27
CA TYR A 289 12.31 -22.37 -5.17
C TYR A 289 12.12 -23.16 -6.49
N ASN A 290 13.24 -23.52 -7.14
CA ASN A 290 13.27 -24.41 -8.31
C ASN A 290 13.96 -25.75 -7.98
N GLU A 291 14.35 -26.52 -8.99
CA GLU A 291 14.99 -27.83 -8.83
C GLU A 291 16.41 -27.87 -9.42
N ILE A 292 17.09 -26.72 -9.49
CA ILE A 292 18.42 -26.56 -10.12
C ILE A 292 19.49 -27.21 -9.25
N GLU A 293 20.37 -28.02 -9.86
CA GLU A 293 21.39 -28.82 -9.16
C GLU A 293 22.84 -28.27 -9.29
N SER A 294 23.14 -27.49 -10.33
CA SER A 294 24.45 -26.83 -10.49
C SER A 294 24.38 -25.52 -11.27
N VAL A 295 25.21 -24.54 -10.89
CA VAL A 295 25.49 -23.33 -11.68
C VAL A 295 26.93 -23.38 -12.18
N ARG A 296 27.14 -23.05 -13.46
CA ARG A 296 28.45 -23.16 -14.13
C ARG A 296 28.75 -21.95 -15.03
N PRO A 297 30.03 -21.67 -15.35
CA PRO A 297 30.41 -20.49 -16.11
C PRO A 297 29.87 -20.44 -17.55
N GLU A 298 29.74 -21.58 -18.23
CA GLU A 298 29.37 -21.64 -19.66
C GLU A 298 27.97 -21.10 -19.98
N TYR A 299 27.11 -20.95 -18.97
CA TYR A 299 25.75 -20.41 -19.13
C TYR A 299 25.70 -18.87 -19.16
N PHE A 300 26.77 -18.19 -18.72
CA PHE A 300 26.80 -16.75 -18.51
C PHE A 300 27.66 -16.06 -19.59
N PRO A 301 27.06 -15.35 -20.55
CA PRO A 301 27.81 -14.68 -21.62
C PRO A 301 28.62 -13.49 -21.06
N ALA A 302 29.83 -13.27 -21.58
CA ALA A 302 30.81 -12.34 -21.01
C ALA A 302 30.37 -10.85 -20.93
N GLN A 303 29.34 -10.46 -21.68
CA GLN A 303 28.73 -9.13 -21.64
C GLN A 303 27.57 -8.96 -20.63
N MET A 304 27.20 -10.01 -19.89
CA MET A 304 26.04 -10.02 -19.00
C MET A 304 26.16 -9.00 -17.86
N ARG A 305 25.07 -8.27 -17.62
CA ARG A 305 24.99 -7.09 -16.73
C ARG A 305 24.30 -7.38 -15.39
N LEU A 306 24.31 -8.63 -14.97
CA LEU A 306 23.51 -9.11 -13.86
C LEU A 306 23.90 -8.40 -12.55
N GLU A 307 23.00 -7.56 -12.03
CA GLU A 307 23.10 -6.86 -10.75
C GLU A 307 22.54 -7.71 -9.59
N LYS A 308 21.52 -8.55 -9.88
CA LYS A 308 20.84 -9.39 -8.89
C LYS A 308 20.61 -10.82 -9.41
N LEU A 309 21.04 -11.80 -8.61
CA LEU A 309 20.84 -13.23 -8.86
C LEU A 309 20.29 -13.92 -7.61
N LEU A 310 19.04 -14.40 -7.66
CA LEU A 310 18.44 -15.22 -6.61
C LEU A 310 18.33 -16.69 -7.06
N LEU A 311 18.86 -17.59 -6.24
CA LEU A 311 18.90 -19.05 -6.46
C LEU A 311 18.53 -19.82 -5.16
N ASN A 312 17.88 -19.15 -4.22
CA ASN A 312 17.50 -19.72 -2.93
C ASN A 312 16.55 -20.93 -3.07
N SER A 313 16.52 -21.80 -2.06
CA SER A 313 15.57 -22.93 -2.00
C SER A 313 15.61 -23.86 -3.23
N ASN A 314 16.80 -24.10 -3.77
CA ASN A 314 17.06 -24.99 -4.90
C ASN A 314 17.72 -26.31 -4.42
N ARG A 315 18.36 -27.06 -5.32
CA ARG A 315 19.10 -28.29 -5.01
C ARG A 315 20.60 -28.16 -5.32
N LEU A 316 21.15 -26.93 -5.30
CA LEU A 316 22.50 -26.67 -5.75
C LEU A 316 23.53 -27.44 -4.92
N MET A 317 24.18 -28.41 -5.54
CA MET A 317 25.32 -29.15 -4.99
C MET A 317 26.65 -28.50 -5.36
N SER A 318 26.67 -27.70 -6.45
CA SER A 318 27.83 -26.93 -6.89
C SER A 318 27.44 -25.58 -7.50
N PHE A 319 28.30 -24.58 -7.26
CA PHE A 319 28.17 -23.22 -7.78
C PHE A 319 29.57 -22.72 -8.18
N ASP A 320 29.80 -22.52 -9.48
CA ASP A 320 31.05 -21.97 -10.02
C ASP A 320 30.76 -20.89 -11.06
N LEU A 321 31.18 -19.66 -10.77
CA LEU A 321 31.19 -18.53 -11.70
C LEU A 321 32.62 -17.94 -11.85
N THR A 322 33.66 -18.69 -11.47
CA THR A 322 35.04 -18.16 -11.40
C THR A 322 35.63 -17.70 -12.73
N ALA A 323 35.19 -18.29 -13.85
CA ALA A 323 35.56 -17.88 -15.20
C ALA A 323 34.69 -16.73 -15.76
N VAL A 324 33.71 -16.22 -14.99
CA VAL A 324 32.77 -15.17 -15.41
C VAL A 324 33.08 -13.85 -14.70
N SER A 325 33.07 -12.73 -15.44
CA SER A 325 33.31 -11.40 -14.87
C SER A 325 32.00 -10.61 -14.71
N LEU A 326 31.11 -11.06 -13.83
CA LEU A 326 29.87 -10.34 -13.49
C LEU A 326 30.16 -9.07 -12.67
N LYS A 327 30.69 -8.03 -13.33
CA LYS A 327 31.21 -6.80 -12.69
C LYS A 327 30.15 -5.94 -12.02
N GLN A 328 28.87 -6.13 -12.35
CA GLN A 328 27.76 -5.36 -11.79
C GLN A 328 26.99 -6.11 -10.69
N LEU A 329 27.28 -7.39 -10.43
CA LEU A 329 26.55 -8.19 -9.46
C LEU A 329 26.73 -7.63 -8.03
N ARG A 330 25.61 -7.25 -7.41
CA ARG A 330 25.53 -6.70 -6.05
C ARG A 330 24.81 -7.61 -5.08
N VAL A 331 23.80 -8.35 -5.55
CA VAL A 331 22.96 -9.21 -4.72
C VAL A 331 23.05 -10.64 -5.22
N LEU A 332 23.51 -11.56 -4.36
CA LEU A 332 23.53 -12.98 -4.61
C LEU A 332 22.87 -13.75 -3.45
N ASP A 333 21.87 -14.56 -3.76
CA ASP A 333 21.22 -15.45 -2.79
C ASP A 333 21.39 -16.92 -3.20
N LEU A 334 22.11 -17.68 -2.37
CA LEU A 334 22.33 -19.13 -2.48
C LEU A 334 21.76 -19.87 -1.26
N SER A 335 20.90 -19.24 -0.46
CA SER A 335 20.36 -19.82 0.77
C SER A 335 19.50 -21.07 0.51
N HIS A 336 19.33 -21.92 1.52
CA HIS A 336 18.48 -23.12 1.44
C HIS A 336 18.83 -24.03 0.24
N ASN A 337 20.09 -24.44 0.16
CA ASN A 337 20.63 -25.29 -0.92
C ASN A 337 21.49 -26.44 -0.33
N LEU A 338 22.15 -27.21 -1.18
CA LEU A 338 22.95 -28.39 -0.81
C LEU A 338 24.47 -28.14 -0.95
N LEU A 339 24.90 -26.87 -0.92
CA LEU A 339 26.29 -26.49 -1.16
C LEU A 339 27.16 -26.88 0.05
N THR A 340 28.31 -27.51 -0.23
CA THR A 340 29.29 -27.90 0.80
C THR A 340 30.57 -27.06 0.78
N SER A 341 30.84 -26.38 -0.33
CA SER A 341 31.97 -25.45 -0.50
C SER A 341 31.65 -24.41 -1.57
N VAL A 342 32.12 -23.17 -1.36
CA VAL A 342 31.91 -22.04 -2.29
C VAL A 342 33.16 -21.17 -2.51
N GLU A 343 34.26 -21.45 -1.78
CA GLU A 343 35.47 -20.61 -1.64
C GLU A 343 36.09 -20.13 -2.97
N ARG A 344 35.98 -20.93 -4.03
CA ARG A 344 36.47 -20.59 -5.37
C ARG A 344 35.91 -19.25 -5.87
N ASN A 345 34.65 -18.95 -5.51
CA ASN A 345 33.94 -17.74 -5.89
C ASN A 345 34.28 -16.52 -5.00
N SER A 346 35.23 -16.63 -4.07
CA SER A 346 35.71 -15.52 -3.22
C SER A 346 35.94 -14.19 -3.97
N PRO A 347 36.57 -14.14 -5.16
CA PRO A 347 36.77 -12.89 -5.91
C PRO A 347 35.49 -12.26 -6.50
N LEU A 348 34.39 -13.01 -6.56
CA LEU A 348 33.05 -12.51 -6.88
C LEU A 348 32.37 -12.01 -5.60
N PHE A 349 32.42 -12.80 -4.53
CA PHE A 349 31.80 -12.48 -3.24
C PHE A 349 32.33 -11.19 -2.62
N ASP A 350 33.63 -10.93 -2.74
CA ASP A 350 34.28 -9.69 -2.28
C ASP A 350 33.67 -8.41 -2.88
N ARG A 351 32.94 -8.50 -4.00
CA ARG A 351 32.38 -7.35 -4.73
C ARG A 351 30.91 -7.09 -4.41
N LEU A 352 30.23 -8.07 -3.83
CA LEU A 352 28.80 -8.02 -3.53
C LEU A 352 28.50 -7.00 -2.43
N ASP A 353 27.33 -6.40 -2.52
CA ASP A 353 26.77 -5.59 -1.45
C ASP A 353 25.95 -6.48 -0.49
N LYS A 354 25.31 -7.55 -1.01
CA LYS A 354 24.53 -8.53 -0.24
C LYS A 354 24.81 -9.98 -0.65
N LEU A 355 25.02 -10.85 0.34
CA LEU A 355 25.36 -12.27 0.14
C LEU A 355 24.62 -13.20 1.13
N TYR A 356 23.73 -14.04 0.63
CA TYR A 356 22.97 -14.99 1.45
C TYR A 356 23.45 -16.42 1.22
N LEU A 357 23.93 -17.08 2.29
CA LEU A 357 24.49 -18.44 2.26
C LEU A 357 23.81 -19.38 3.29
N HIS A 358 22.84 -18.89 4.05
CA HIS A 358 22.24 -19.62 5.16
C HIS A 358 21.47 -20.88 4.73
N GLY A 359 21.44 -21.92 5.57
CA GLY A 359 20.74 -23.17 5.24
C GLY A 359 21.44 -23.97 4.14
N ASN A 360 22.75 -24.19 4.29
CA ASN A 360 23.57 -25.03 3.41
C ASN A 360 24.40 -26.01 4.25
N GLY A 361 25.30 -26.77 3.62
CA GLY A 361 26.29 -27.64 4.27
C GLY A 361 27.71 -27.05 4.26
N LEU A 362 27.86 -25.73 4.22
CA LEU A 362 29.16 -25.07 4.03
C LEU A 362 30.06 -25.26 5.25
N LYS A 363 31.29 -25.69 5.00
CA LYS A 363 32.33 -25.81 6.04
C LYS A 363 33.24 -24.61 6.11
N THR A 364 33.52 -23.96 4.99
CA THR A 364 34.45 -22.83 4.91
C THR A 364 34.00 -21.76 3.93
N LEU A 365 34.28 -20.52 4.29
CA LEU A 365 34.08 -19.31 3.49
C LEU A 365 35.40 -18.56 3.35
N LYS A 366 35.53 -17.75 2.30
CA LYS A 366 36.67 -16.89 2.07
C LYS A 366 36.24 -15.55 1.48
N LEU A 367 36.50 -14.49 2.22
CA LEU A 367 36.43 -13.09 1.81
C LEU A 367 37.80 -12.44 2.08
N SER A 368 38.12 -11.35 1.36
CA SER A 368 39.29 -10.53 1.66
C SER A 368 38.97 -9.40 2.65
N ALA A 369 40.00 -8.78 3.23
CA ALA A 369 39.85 -7.65 4.15
C ALA A 369 39.24 -6.38 3.52
N ASN A 370 39.13 -6.33 2.19
CA ASN A 370 38.61 -5.20 1.42
C ASN A 370 37.31 -5.58 0.68
N ASN A 371 36.50 -6.48 1.26
CA ASN A 371 35.20 -6.86 0.69
C ASN A 371 34.14 -5.75 0.86
N ASN A 372 33.19 -5.69 -0.06
CA ASN A 372 32.12 -4.69 -0.09
C ASN A 372 30.88 -5.06 0.75
N VAL A 373 30.86 -6.21 1.42
CA VAL A 373 29.60 -6.85 1.85
C VAL A 373 28.93 -6.09 3.00
N GLN A 374 27.77 -5.51 2.72
CA GLN A 374 26.97 -4.72 3.66
C GLN A 374 25.89 -5.55 4.38
N GLU A 375 25.47 -6.68 3.78
CA GLU A 375 24.55 -7.62 4.40
C GLU A 375 24.96 -9.07 4.09
N ILE A 376 25.13 -9.90 5.12
CA ILE A 376 25.50 -11.31 5.00
C ILE A 376 24.73 -12.20 5.97
N GLN A 377 24.30 -13.37 5.50
CA GLN A 377 23.63 -14.36 6.35
C GLN A 377 24.30 -15.74 6.20
N LEU A 378 24.81 -16.26 7.32
CA LEU A 378 25.66 -17.45 7.39
C LEU A 378 25.07 -18.62 8.22
N ALA A 379 23.99 -18.39 8.96
CA ALA A 379 23.36 -19.35 9.87
C ALA A 379 22.95 -20.67 9.18
N ASN A 380 22.73 -21.73 9.95
CA ASN A 380 22.39 -23.08 9.50
C ASN A 380 23.40 -23.61 8.46
N ASN A 381 24.64 -23.83 8.90
CA ASN A 381 25.76 -24.35 8.11
C ASN A 381 26.72 -25.18 8.99
N ASP A 382 27.65 -25.91 8.37
CA ASP A 382 28.57 -26.86 9.00
C ASP A 382 29.98 -26.24 9.25
N TRP A 383 30.01 -24.98 9.68
CA TRP A 383 31.23 -24.16 9.73
C TRP A 383 32.38 -24.74 10.55
N ASP A 384 33.58 -24.76 9.95
CA ASP A 384 34.83 -24.92 10.67
C ASP A 384 35.11 -23.70 11.56
N CYS A 385 35.41 -23.97 12.83
CA CYS A 385 35.55 -22.94 13.86
C CYS A 385 36.87 -22.16 13.80
N ALA A 386 37.85 -22.56 12.98
CA ALA A 386 39.05 -21.76 12.73
C ALA A 386 38.83 -20.82 11.52
N ASN A 387 38.26 -21.33 10.44
CA ASN A 387 37.87 -20.55 9.27
C ASN A 387 36.85 -19.46 9.62
N LEU A 388 35.77 -19.80 10.33
CA LEU A 388 34.72 -18.83 10.66
C LEU A 388 35.26 -17.70 11.55
N ARG A 389 36.11 -18.00 12.54
CA ARG A 389 36.78 -16.97 13.36
C ARG A 389 37.64 -16.03 12.51
N GLN A 390 38.32 -16.54 11.47
CA GLN A 390 39.08 -15.71 10.54
C GLN A 390 38.17 -14.84 9.66
N GLN A 391 37.04 -15.38 9.17
CA GLN A 391 36.10 -14.59 8.34
C GLN A 391 35.41 -13.49 9.15
N LEU A 392 35.07 -13.74 10.41
CA LEU A 392 34.50 -12.75 11.33
C LEU A 392 35.45 -11.58 11.67
N GLN A 393 36.73 -11.64 11.28
CA GLN A 393 37.68 -10.50 11.38
C GLN A 393 37.68 -9.59 10.14
N VAL A 394 37.11 -10.04 9.01
CA VAL A 394 37.03 -9.28 7.75
C VAL A 394 35.60 -8.93 7.33
N ILE A 395 34.60 -9.55 7.94
CA ILE A 395 33.17 -9.21 7.79
C ILE A 395 32.82 -8.14 8.83
N SER A 396 32.11 -7.08 8.43
CA SER A 396 31.58 -6.10 9.40
C SER A 396 30.57 -6.77 10.34
N SER A 397 30.70 -6.55 11.65
CA SER A 397 29.74 -7.06 12.65
C SER A 397 28.32 -6.53 12.44
N THR A 398 28.16 -5.36 11.80
CA THR A 398 26.85 -4.79 11.43
C THR A 398 26.23 -5.41 10.18
N ALA A 399 27.00 -6.13 9.37
CA ALA A 399 26.49 -6.80 8.16
C ALA A 399 25.83 -8.15 8.47
N ILE A 400 26.11 -8.75 9.62
CA ILE A 400 25.63 -10.09 10.00
C ILE A 400 24.23 -9.97 10.62
N SER A 401 23.19 -10.14 9.80
CA SER A 401 21.80 -9.90 10.22
C SER A 401 21.13 -11.09 10.93
N LYS A 402 21.72 -12.29 10.92
CA LYS A 402 21.20 -13.47 11.63
C LYS A 402 22.32 -14.39 12.14
N ARG A 403 22.16 -14.89 13.37
CA ARG A 403 23.04 -15.89 14.03
C ARG A 403 22.25 -17.18 14.26
N ASP A 404 22.95 -18.28 14.54
CA ASP A 404 22.34 -19.54 14.96
C ASP A 404 21.82 -19.46 16.40
N GLU A 405 20.71 -20.15 16.69
CA GLU A 405 20.12 -20.19 18.04
C GLU A 405 20.68 -21.37 18.87
N SER A 406 20.97 -22.50 18.22
CA SER A 406 21.51 -23.71 18.85
C SER A 406 22.51 -24.43 17.96
N CYS A 407 23.34 -25.31 18.55
CA CYS A 407 24.35 -26.07 17.83
C CYS A 407 24.10 -27.59 17.97
N LYS A 408 24.41 -28.34 16.91
CA LYS A 408 24.41 -29.81 16.95
C LYS A 408 25.62 -30.34 17.76
N PRO A 409 25.58 -31.57 18.30
CA PRO A 409 26.70 -32.14 19.06
C PRO A 409 28.02 -32.06 18.30
N GLY A 410 29.07 -31.58 19.00
CA GLY A 410 30.39 -31.31 18.42
C GLY A 410 30.59 -29.89 17.86
N TYR A 411 29.54 -29.06 17.81
CA TYR A 411 29.60 -27.65 17.43
C TYR A 411 29.25 -26.75 18.61
N THR A 412 29.79 -25.53 18.63
CA THR A 412 29.54 -24.51 19.65
C THR A 412 29.46 -23.13 19.02
N HIS A 413 28.64 -22.24 19.60
CA HIS A 413 28.58 -20.83 19.19
C HIS A 413 29.96 -20.17 19.25
N ALA A 414 30.30 -19.38 18.22
CA ALA A 414 31.50 -18.56 18.23
C ALA A 414 31.34 -17.44 19.27
N SER A 415 32.08 -17.51 20.38
CA SER A 415 31.97 -16.53 21.46
C SER A 415 32.73 -15.26 21.13
N GLU A 416 32.18 -14.10 21.52
CA GLU A 416 32.86 -12.80 21.36
C GLU A 416 34.08 -12.67 22.30
N PHE A 417 34.21 -13.56 23.31
CA PHE A 417 35.35 -13.63 24.22
C PHE A 417 36.56 -14.41 23.63
N ASP A 418 36.38 -15.26 22.61
CA ASP A 418 37.48 -15.97 21.94
C ASP A 418 38.30 -15.09 20.97
N LEU A 419 37.89 -13.83 20.75
CA LEU A 419 38.52 -12.92 19.79
C LEU A 419 39.74 -12.16 20.35
N ALA A 420 40.14 -12.41 21.60
CA ALA A 420 41.30 -11.78 22.21
C ALA A 420 42.62 -12.28 21.58
N PRO A 421 43.51 -11.40 21.07
CA PRO A 421 44.80 -11.83 20.55
C PRO A 421 45.70 -12.30 21.69
N VAL A 422 46.26 -13.50 21.57
CA VAL A 422 47.19 -14.09 22.54
C VAL A 422 48.49 -13.27 22.57
N ARG A 423 48.55 -12.27 23.45
CA ARG A 423 49.76 -11.49 23.74
C ARG A 423 50.47 -12.05 24.96
N GLY A 424 51.65 -12.61 24.74
CA GLY A 424 52.58 -12.95 25.82
C GLY A 424 52.86 -11.73 26.69
N GLY A 425 52.76 -11.90 28.01
CA GLY A 425 52.66 -10.75 28.92
C GLY A 425 53.98 -10.09 29.29
N LYS A 426 53.87 -8.90 29.88
CA LYS A 426 54.64 -8.46 31.04
C LYS A 426 53.91 -7.31 31.74
N ALA A 427 53.87 -7.34 33.06
CA ALA A 427 53.16 -6.35 33.86
C ALA A 427 54.01 -5.09 34.11
N LYS A 428 53.33 -3.95 34.29
CA LYS A 428 53.76 -2.79 35.09
C LYS A 428 52.52 -1.96 35.41
N GLY A 429 52.26 -1.73 36.70
CA GLY A 429 51.24 -0.78 37.17
C GLY A 429 51.88 0.43 37.84
N TYR A 430 51.08 1.43 38.18
CA TYR A 430 51.41 2.51 39.11
C TYR A 430 50.17 2.94 39.92
N GLN A 431 50.38 3.63 41.03
CA GLN A 431 49.41 3.80 42.12
C GLN A 431 48.67 5.16 42.14
N TYR A 432 47.65 5.23 42.99
CA TYR A 432 46.90 6.42 43.41
C TYR A 432 47.77 7.47 44.15
N GLY A 433 47.24 8.69 44.25
CA GLY A 433 47.64 9.72 45.22
C GLY A 433 46.55 10.79 45.37
N ASP A 434 46.09 11.03 46.61
CA ASP A 434 45.00 11.95 46.94
C ASP A 434 45.45 13.39 47.24
N SER A 435 44.57 14.37 47.01
CA SER A 435 44.23 15.42 47.99
C SER A 435 43.17 16.43 47.49
N GLN A 436 42.37 16.94 48.43
CA GLN A 436 41.51 18.14 48.34
C GLN A 436 41.89 19.08 49.52
N PRO A 437 41.20 20.22 49.83
CA PRO A 437 40.19 21.00 49.08
C PRO A 437 40.53 22.51 48.99
N ASN A 438 39.67 23.33 48.34
CA ASN A 438 39.12 24.53 49.01
C ASN A 438 37.95 25.25 48.29
N SER A 439 36.80 25.15 48.96
CA SER A 439 35.59 25.99 49.03
C SER A 439 35.55 27.44 48.46
N LEU A 440 34.34 27.79 47.98
CA LEU A 440 33.66 29.11 48.07
C LEU A 440 34.35 30.41 47.57
N VAL A 441 34.18 30.71 46.27
CA VAL A 441 33.97 32.11 45.78
C VAL A 441 32.95 32.17 44.63
N ALA A 442 33.08 31.30 43.63
CA ALA A 442 32.45 31.46 42.30
C ALA A 442 30.92 31.20 42.19
N ALA A 443 30.17 31.13 43.30
CA ALA A 443 28.78 30.66 43.31
C ALA A 443 27.70 31.74 43.11
N VAL A 444 28.04 33.04 43.20
CA VAL A 444 27.04 34.13 43.31
C VAL A 444 26.88 34.98 42.04
N LEU A 445 27.84 34.95 41.11
CA LEU A 445 27.81 35.75 39.87
C LEU A 445 27.20 35.04 38.65
N LEU A 446 26.72 33.80 38.79
CA LEU A 446 26.15 32.99 37.71
C LEU A 446 24.60 32.94 37.68
N LEU A 447 23.93 33.77 38.48
CA LEU A 447 22.49 33.74 38.71
C LEU A 447 21.69 34.87 38.01
N LEU A 448 22.33 35.70 37.17
CA LEU A 448 21.68 36.83 36.48
C LEU A 448 21.87 36.86 34.94
N SER A 449 22.40 35.80 34.32
CA SER A 449 22.58 35.71 32.86
C SER A 449 21.75 34.60 32.18
N VAL A 450 21.10 33.72 32.92
CA VAL A 450 20.33 32.57 32.38
C VAL A 450 18.87 32.95 32.02
N LEU A 451 18.66 34.18 31.55
CA LEU A 451 17.35 34.70 31.09
C LEU A 451 17.39 35.36 29.70
N ALA A 452 18.36 35.00 28.85
CA ALA A 452 18.40 35.45 27.45
C ALA A 452 19.08 34.48 26.45
N VAL A 453 19.05 33.16 26.68
CA VAL A 453 19.40 32.18 25.63
C VAL A 453 18.17 31.34 25.29
N ARG A 454 17.46 31.70 24.22
CA ARG A 454 16.52 30.78 23.57
C ARG A 454 17.34 29.65 22.95
N SER A 455 17.16 28.44 23.45
CA SER A 455 17.55 27.25 22.69
C SER A 455 16.59 27.12 21.51
N GLU A 456 17.01 27.60 20.33
CA GLU A 456 16.32 27.25 19.10
C GLU A 456 16.60 25.78 18.80
N ILE A 457 15.57 24.95 18.96
CA ILE A 457 15.64 23.51 18.67
C ILE A 457 15.88 23.37 17.16
N ALA A 458 17.10 22.95 16.78
CA ALA A 458 17.47 22.80 15.38
C ALA A 458 16.47 21.88 14.65
N PRO A 459 15.88 22.32 13.52
CA PRO A 459 14.74 21.63 12.92
C PRO A 459 15.09 20.23 12.43
N LYS A 460 14.11 19.33 12.47
CA LYS A 460 14.21 17.94 11.99
C LYS A 460 14.06 17.79 10.46
N CYS A 461 14.07 18.91 9.74
CA CYS A 461 13.82 19.00 8.31
C CYS A 461 14.86 19.92 7.65
N GLY A 462 14.94 19.91 6.31
CA GLY A 462 15.70 20.87 5.52
C GLY A 462 17.23 20.81 5.71
N LYS A 463 17.77 19.78 6.36
CA LYS A 463 19.22 19.62 6.55
C LYS A 463 19.87 19.01 5.32
N ARG A 464 20.81 19.73 4.72
CA ARG A 464 21.73 19.25 3.68
C ARG A 464 22.90 18.51 4.35
N LEU A 465 23.28 17.34 3.84
CA LEU A 465 24.28 16.46 4.48
C LEU A 465 25.68 16.50 3.85
N LEU A 466 25.85 17.30 2.77
CA LEU A 466 27.15 17.62 2.18
C LEU A 466 27.35 19.12 2.11
N ASN A 467 28.35 19.64 2.82
CA ASN A 467 28.76 21.03 2.77
C ASN A 467 29.92 21.18 1.76
N VAL A 468 29.72 21.92 0.66
CA VAL A 468 30.64 21.93 -0.50
C VAL A 468 30.93 23.37 -0.95
N GLN A 469 32.21 23.71 -1.12
CA GLN A 469 32.68 25.03 -1.56
C GLN A 469 33.25 24.99 -2.99
N GLY A 470 32.56 25.63 -3.95
CA GLY A 470 33.04 25.83 -5.34
C GLY A 470 33.02 24.57 -6.23
N LEU A 471 32.91 24.66 -7.56
CA LEU A 471 32.79 25.81 -8.49
C LEU A 471 31.65 25.51 -9.51
N ILE A 472 31.06 26.52 -10.16
CA ILE A 472 29.75 26.39 -10.85
C ILE A 472 29.80 26.84 -12.32
N THR A 473 29.37 25.99 -13.27
CA THR A 473 28.88 26.37 -14.62
C THR A 473 27.96 25.28 -15.19
N GLN A 474 26.91 25.68 -15.92
CA GLN A 474 26.05 24.84 -16.78
C GLN A 474 25.59 23.49 -16.17
N GLY A 475 24.38 23.47 -15.57
CA GLY A 475 23.64 22.24 -15.24
C GLY A 475 24.47 21.15 -14.56
N THR A 476 24.81 21.34 -13.29
CA THR A 476 25.70 20.41 -12.58
C THR A 476 24.91 19.24 -11.97
N ASP A 477 25.48 18.03 -12.09
CA ASP A 477 25.10 16.88 -11.26
C ASP A 477 25.06 17.30 -9.79
N ALA A 478 23.91 17.16 -9.15
CA ALA A 478 23.78 17.29 -7.71
C ALA A 478 24.50 16.10 -7.06
N TYR A 479 25.25 16.34 -5.97
CA TYR A 479 25.89 15.25 -5.25
C TYR A 479 24.82 14.29 -4.70
N ARG A 480 25.16 12.99 -4.61
CA ARG A 480 24.35 12.05 -3.83
C ARG A 480 24.10 12.65 -2.44
N SER A 481 22.87 12.56 -1.95
CA SER A 481 22.47 13.13 -0.65
C SER A 481 22.40 14.66 -0.54
N GLU A 482 22.48 15.40 -1.66
CA GLU A 482 22.39 16.87 -1.63
C GLU A 482 20.97 17.40 -1.39
N TYR A 483 19.96 16.75 -1.97
CA TYR A 483 18.54 17.11 -1.86
C TYR A 483 17.70 15.91 -1.36
N PRO A 484 17.90 15.43 -0.11
CA PRO A 484 17.30 14.18 0.40
C PRO A 484 15.78 14.21 0.58
N TRP A 485 15.15 15.37 0.36
CA TRP A 485 13.69 15.56 0.30
C TRP A 485 13.11 15.42 -1.11
N HIS A 486 13.94 15.45 -2.16
CA HIS A 486 13.46 15.39 -3.53
C HIS A 486 13.10 13.94 -3.92
N VAL A 487 12.00 13.77 -4.64
CA VAL A 487 11.54 12.45 -5.10
C VAL A 487 11.24 12.45 -6.60
N ALA A 488 11.45 11.32 -7.24
CA ALA A 488 10.99 11.07 -8.60
C ALA A 488 9.57 10.49 -8.57
N ILE A 489 8.59 11.17 -9.18
CA ILE A 489 7.24 10.64 -9.35
C ILE A 489 7.16 9.89 -10.68
N PHE A 490 6.66 8.66 -10.59
CA PHE A 490 6.44 7.78 -11.73
C PHE A 490 4.95 7.58 -11.96
N ASN A 491 4.57 7.49 -13.24
CA ASN A 491 3.20 7.24 -13.68
C ASN A 491 3.20 6.24 -14.83
N TYR A 492 2.22 5.33 -14.82
CA TYR A 492 2.02 4.36 -15.89
C TYR A 492 1.64 5.05 -17.20
N ARG A 493 2.51 4.97 -18.22
CA ARG A 493 2.30 5.59 -19.54
C ARG A 493 2.68 4.64 -20.68
N GLU A 494 2.01 4.84 -21.81
CA GLU A 494 2.36 4.25 -23.09
C GLU A 494 3.34 5.18 -23.82
N VAL A 495 4.53 4.69 -24.17
CA VAL A 495 5.57 5.46 -24.89
C VAL A 495 6.14 4.63 -26.04
N LYS A 496 6.03 5.16 -27.27
CA LYS A 496 6.69 4.64 -28.49
C LYS A 496 6.69 3.11 -28.61
N SER A 497 5.53 2.50 -28.67
CA SER A 497 5.47 1.04 -28.89
C SER A 497 5.69 0.21 -27.61
N THR A 498 5.72 0.81 -26.40
CA THR A 498 6.00 0.12 -25.11
C THR A 498 5.23 0.75 -23.91
N SER A 499 4.80 -0.05 -22.92
CA SER A 499 4.09 0.45 -21.73
C SER A 499 4.94 0.25 -20.47
N MET A 500 5.11 1.30 -19.67
CA MET A 500 5.92 1.24 -18.45
C MET A 500 5.53 2.35 -17.45
N PHE A 501 5.96 2.20 -16.20
CA PHE A 501 6.05 3.33 -15.29
C PHE A 501 7.17 4.27 -15.76
N THR A 502 6.77 5.43 -16.28
CA THR A 502 7.68 6.48 -16.71
C THR A 502 7.90 7.50 -15.60
N TYR A 503 9.10 8.07 -15.50
CA TYR A 503 9.28 9.31 -14.73
C TYR A 503 8.51 10.45 -15.39
N ILE A 504 7.83 11.26 -14.59
CA ILE A 504 6.97 12.34 -15.11
C ILE A 504 7.21 13.70 -14.49
N CYS A 505 7.57 13.75 -13.20
CA CYS A 505 7.63 14.95 -12.37
C CYS A 505 8.51 14.71 -11.15
N GLY A 506 9.07 15.79 -10.59
CA GLY A 506 9.62 15.80 -9.24
C GLY A 506 8.54 15.93 -8.15
N GLY A 507 8.98 15.81 -6.90
CA GLY A 507 8.20 16.12 -5.70
C GLY A 507 9.09 16.44 -4.52
N SER A 508 8.50 16.89 -3.41
CA SER A 508 9.20 17.20 -2.15
C SER A 508 8.55 16.50 -0.95
N ILE A 509 9.30 15.74 -0.17
CA ILE A 509 8.82 15.10 1.06
C ILE A 509 8.63 16.16 2.14
N ILE A 510 7.39 16.37 2.59
CA ILE A 510 7.06 17.38 3.62
C ILE A 510 6.75 16.75 5.00
N SER A 511 6.58 15.43 5.07
CA SER A 511 6.27 14.67 6.29
C SER A 511 6.37 13.16 6.02
N PRO A 512 6.34 12.28 7.04
CA PRO A 512 6.37 10.83 6.83
C PRO A 512 5.28 10.29 5.89
N ASN A 513 4.12 10.94 5.75
CA ASN A 513 3.04 10.40 4.91
C ASN A 513 2.85 11.12 3.56
N PHE A 514 3.50 12.26 3.32
CA PHE A 514 3.18 13.12 2.18
C PHE A 514 4.39 13.63 1.40
N VAL A 515 4.28 13.50 0.08
CA VAL A 515 5.01 14.26 -0.93
C VAL A 515 4.12 15.38 -1.44
N LEU A 516 4.65 16.60 -1.52
CA LEU A 516 4.03 17.73 -2.21
C LEU A 516 4.57 17.80 -3.65
N SER A 517 3.70 18.03 -4.62
CA SER A 517 4.03 18.17 -6.05
C SER A 517 3.01 19.08 -6.75
N ALA A 518 3.13 19.24 -8.06
CA ALA A 518 2.18 19.99 -8.88
C ALA A 518 0.93 19.14 -9.19
N ALA A 519 -0.22 19.79 -9.37
CA ALA A 519 -1.46 19.12 -9.72
C ALA A 519 -1.44 18.59 -11.16
N HIS A 520 -0.85 19.31 -12.11
CA HIS A 520 -0.74 18.87 -13.51
C HIS A 520 0.10 17.58 -13.71
N CYS A 521 0.87 17.16 -12.70
CA CYS A 521 1.56 15.87 -12.67
C CYS A 521 0.60 14.69 -12.44
N VAL A 522 -0.53 14.94 -11.76
CA VAL A 522 -1.51 13.94 -11.29
C VAL A 522 -2.94 14.28 -11.73
N VAL A 523 -3.09 15.15 -12.73
CA VAL A 523 -4.34 15.54 -13.38
C VAL A 523 -4.05 15.81 -14.84
N ASN A 524 -4.87 15.28 -15.74
CA ASN A 524 -4.75 15.53 -17.17
C ASN A 524 -6.13 15.71 -17.82
N ASN A 525 -6.53 16.95 -18.07
CA ASN A 525 -7.79 17.25 -18.77
C ASN A 525 -7.77 16.98 -20.30
N GLU A 526 -6.88 16.10 -20.79
CA GLU A 526 -7.00 15.37 -22.06
C GLU A 526 -7.25 13.85 -21.87
N ILE A 527 -6.90 13.30 -20.70
CA ILE A 527 -7.03 11.89 -20.29
C ILE A 527 -7.46 11.86 -18.81
N LEU A 528 -8.76 11.71 -18.57
CA LEU A 528 -9.59 11.88 -17.36
C LEU A 528 -9.04 11.51 -15.97
N ASP A 529 -9.94 11.54 -14.97
CA ASP A 529 -9.90 10.93 -13.63
C ASP A 529 -9.06 9.64 -13.45
N LEU A 530 -8.75 8.89 -14.51
CA LEU A 530 -7.65 7.94 -14.53
C LEU A 530 -6.36 8.51 -13.90
N TRP A 531 -5.99 9.77 -14.16
CA TRP A 531 -4.78 10.37 -13.56
C TRP A 531 -4.92 10.69 -12.07
N LYS A 532 -6.13 10.61 -11.49
CA LYS A 532 -6.35 10.69 -10.04
C LYS A 532 -6.29 9.33 -9.34
N LYS A 533 -6.27 8.22 -10.09
CA LYS A 533 -6.19 6.85 -9.55
C LYS A 533 -4.83 6.61 -8.88
N PRO A 534 -4.73 6.46 -7.55
CA PRO A 534 -3.46 6.29 -6.86
C PRO A 534 -2.64 5.09 -7.34
N GLU A 535 -3.32 4.02 -7.78
CA GLU A 535 -2.70 2.79 -8.28
C GLU A 535 -1.86 2.99 -9.56
N LEU A 536 -2.04 4.09 -10.29
CA LEU A 536 -1.24 4.43 -11.46
C LEU A 536 0.05 5.21 -11.14
N PHE A 537 0.37 5.39 -9.84
CA PHE A 537 1.50 6.21 -9.38
C PHE A 537 2.31 5.55 -8.25
N TYR A 538 3.63 5.74 -8.32
CA TYR A 538 4.53 5.58 -7.19
C TYR A 538 5.57 6.71 -7.20
N PHE A 539 6.26 6.94 -6.09
CA PHE A 539 7.42 7.84 -6.07
C PHE A 539 8.66 7.15 -5.49
N ARG A 540 9.84 7.55 -5.95
CA ARG A 540 11.14 7.05 -5.48
C ARG A 540 11.87 8.15 -4.70
N ALA A 541 12.15 7.89 -3.43
CA ALA A 541 12.85 8.81 -2.53
C ALA A 541 14.33 8.44 -2.34
N GLY A 542 15.20 9.44 -2.21
CA GLY A 542 16.63 9.26 -1.92
C GLY A 542 17.47 8.71 -3.08
N ALA A 543 16.88 8.48 -4.25
CA ALA A 543 17.60 8.16 -5.46
C ALA A 543 18.44 9.35 -5.95
N HIS A 544 19.56 9.04 -6.58
CA HIS A 544 20.44 9.98 -7.27
C HIS A 544 20.53 9.60 -8.77
N ASN A 545 20.65 8.30 -9.07
CA ASN A 545 20.45 7.75 -10.42
C ASN A 545 19.03 7.19 -10.58
N ILE A 546 18.16 7.92 -11.30
CA ILE A 546 16.75 7.55 -11.49
C ILE A 546 16.53 6.24 -12.26
N LYS A 547 17.54 5.78 -13.02
CA LYS A 547 17.44 4.53 -13.81
C LYS A 547 17.87 3.28 -13.07
N ASN A 548 18.42 3.39 -11.86
CA ASN A 548 18.64 2.25 -10.97
C ASN A 548 17.45 2.16 -9.98
N GLU A 549 16.80 1.01 -9.90
CA GLU A 549 15.62 0.80 -9.05
C GLU A 549 15.92 0.59 -7.57
N THR A 550 17.18 0.30 -7.24
CA THR A 550 17.69 0.07 -5.88
C THR A 550 18.37 1.30 -5.27
N ASP A 551 18.62 2.35 -6.08
CA ASP A 551 19.35 3.55 -5.64
C ASP A 551 18.56 4.45 -4.68
N GLY A 552 17.25 4.21 -4.56
CA GLY A 552 16.34 4.85 -3.63
C GLY A 552 15.13 3.95 -3.31
N TYR A 553 14.24 4.43 -2.46
CA TYR A 553 13.11 3.66 -1.93
C TYR A 553 11.82 3.99 -2.70
N ASN A 554 11.16 2.97 -3.25
CA ASN A 554 9.88 3.11 -3.94
C ASN A 554 8.71 3.10 -2.94
N TYR A 555 7.79 4.06 -3.08
CA TYR A 555 6.59 4.19 -2.26
C TYR A 555 5.36 4.33 -3.16
N ASN A 556 4.42 3.39 -3.03
CA ASN A 556 3.15 3.42 -3.76
C ASN A 556 2.22 4.50 -3.18
N VAL A 557 1.41 5.13 -4.04
CA VAL A 557 0.45 6.15 -3.61
C VAL A 557 -0.86 5.51 -3.16
N SER A 558 -1.43 6.01 -2.06
CA SER A 558 -2.71 5.59 -1.47
C SER A 558 -3.85 6.58 -1.73
N GLU A 559 -3.52 7.86 -1.89
CA GLU A 559 -4.47 8.97 -2.00
C GLU A 559 -3.78 10.14 -2.73
N ILE A 560 -4.47 10.76 -3.68
CA ILE A 560 -4.01 11.94 -4.42
C ILE A 560 -4.95 13.09 -4.09
N ILE A 561 -4.48 14.05 -3.29
CA ILE A 561 -5.28 15.20 -2.84
C ILE A 561 -4.86 16.43 -3.64
N VAL A 562 -5.57 16.70 -4.73
CA VAL A 562 -5.41 17.90 -5.55
C VAL A 562 -6.03 19.10 -4.84
N HIS A 563 -5.40 20.27 -4.88
CA HIS A 563 -5.98 21.48 -4.29
C HIS A 563 -7.29 21.87 -5.01
N PRO A 564 -8.40 22.10 -4.29
CA PRO A 564 -9.75 22.20 -4.89
C PRO A 564 -9.99 23.43 -5.79
N LYS A 565 -9.04 24.38 -5.84
CA LYS A 565 -9.08 25.54 -6.77
C LYS A 565 -8.11 25.41 -7.96
N TYR A 566 -7.48 24.25 -8.15
CA TYR A 566 -6.56 24.05 -9.28
C TYR A 566 -7.26 24.29 -10.63
N ASN A 567 -6.64 25.12 -11.48
CA ASN A 567 -7.11 25.44 -12.81
C ASN A 567 -6.05 25.06 -13.85
N GLN A 568 -6.34 24.06 -14.69
CA GLN A 568 -5.39 23.57 -15.71
C GLN A 568 -5.17 24.54 -16.89
N GLU A 569 -6.08 25.49 -17.16
CA GLU A 569 -5.88 26.48 -18.25
C GLU A 569 -4.89 27.58 -17.90
N THR A 570 -4.79 27.93 -16.61
CA THR A 570 -3.97 29.05 -16.10
C THR A 570 -2.83 28.59 -15.19
N TYR A 571 -2.83 27.33 -14.77
CA TYR A 571 -1.96 26.76 -13.73
C TYR A 571 -2.11 27.42 -12.33
N ASN A 572 -3.10 28.30 -12.15
CA ASN A 572 -3.38 28.89 -10.85
C ASN A 572 -3.81 27.80 -9.85
N ASN A 573 -3.18 27.80 -8.66
CA ASN A 573 -3.31 26.76 -7.64
C ASN A 573 -2.86 25.35 -8.06
N ASP A 574 -1.85 25.25 -8.94
CA ASP A 574 -1.22 23.99 -9.37
C ASP A 574 -0.43 23.33 -8.22
N LEU A 575 -1.14 22.57 -7.38
CA LEU A 575 -0.62 21.93 -6.17
C LEU A 575 -1.39 20.63 -5.83
N ALA A 576 -0.68 19.57 -5.51
CA ALA A 576 -1.24 18.31 -5.05
C ALA A 576 -0.37 17.63 -3.97
N LEU A 577 -1.03 16.88 -3.08
CA LEU A 577 -0.42 16.02 -2.08
C LEU A 577 -0.58 14.55 -2.49
N LEU A 578 0.53 13.82 -2.56
CA LEU A 578 0.56 12.38 -2.77
C LEU A 578 0.81 11.70 -1.42
N ARG A 579 -0.14 10.87 -0.97
CA ARG A 579 -0.06 10.15 0.31
C ARG A 579 0.51 8.75 0.10
N THR A 580 1.59 8.38 0.78
CA THR A 580 2.20 7.04 0.68
C THR A 580 1.38 5.94 1.36
N ILE A 581 1.45 4.71 0.84
CA ILE A 581 1.07 3.49 1.57
C ILE A 581 2.13 3.24 2.67
N GLY A 582 1.87 3.80 3.86
CA GLY A 582 2.73 3.67 5.05
C GLY A 582 3.36 4.99 5.50
N ASP A 583 4.45 4.90 6.26
CA ASP A 583 5.33 6.03 6.59
C ASP A 583 6.61 5.91 5.74
N ILE A 584 7.08 7.03 5.17
CA ILE A 584 8.40 7.17 4.55
C ILE A 584 9.45 7.03 5.66
N SER A 585 10.39 6.09 5.48
CA SER A 585 11.53 5.93 6.38
C SER A 585 12.47 7.12 6.28
N PHE A 586 12.90 7.62 7.45
CA PHE A 586 14.00 8.57 7.62
C PHE A 586 15.16 7.94 8.41
N ASP A 587 15.22 6.60 8.46
CA ASP A 587 16.19 5.82 9.25
C ASP A 587 17.57 5.79 8.60
N ASP A 588 17.60 5.93 7.26
CA ASP A 588 18.77 6.39 6.51
C ASP A 588 18.61 7.88 6.17
N PRO A 589 18.91 8.81 7.12
CA PRO A 589 18.83 10.23 6.85
C PRO A 589 19.83 10.66 5.77
N SER A 590 20.88 9.86 5.51
CA SER A 590 21.83 10.11 4.43
C SER A 590 21.20 10.02 3.04
N LYS A 591 20.02 9.39 2.90
CA LYS A 591 19.27 9.38 1.63
C LYS A 591 17.95 10.13 1.71
N VAL A 592 17.22 10.04 2.83
CA VAL A 592 15.83 10.51 2.89
C VAL A 592 15.58 11.37 4.14
N LEU A 593 15.19 12.64 3.92
CA LEU A 593 14.79 13.59 4.97
C LEU A 593 13.69 14.51 4.45
N PRO A 594 12.79 15.03 5.31
CA PRO A 594 11.78 15.99 4.88
C PRO A 594 12.36 17.40 4.67
N ILE A 595 11.80 18.18 3.73
CA ILE A 595 12.05 19.62 3.60
C ILE A 595 11.26 20.40 4.66
N CYS A 596 11.76 21.55 5.11
CA CYS A 596 10.97 22.41 5.99
C CYS A 596 9.94 23.22 5.18
N LEU A 597 8.72 23.32 5.71
CA LEU A 597 7.72 24.29 5.24
C LEU A 597 7.94 25.66 5.95
N PRO A 598 7.60 26.79 5.31
CA PRO A 598 7.63 28.14 5.88
C PRO A 598 7.02 28.23 7.30
N PRO A 599 7.83 28.39 8.36
CA PRO A 599 7.44 28.00 9.71
C PRO A 599 6.76 29.11 10.53
N VAL A 600 7.04 30.38 10.22
CA VAL A 600 6.57 31.55 10.98
C VAL A 600 5.67 32.39 10.10
N LYS A 601 4.67 33.07 10.68
CA LYS A 601 3.76 33.95 9.93
C LYS A 601 4.53 34.98 9.09
N ALA A 602 5.62 35.55 9.60
CA ALA A 602 6.50 36.44 8.83
C ALA A 602 7.11 35.78 7.58
N ASP A 603 7.45 34.47 7.59
CA ASP A 603 7.95 33.76 6.40
C ASP A 603 6.81 33.32 5.44
N ARG A 604 5.55 33.33 5.90
CA ARG A 604 4.35 33.12 5.07
C ARG A 604 3.89 34.41 4.39
N ASP A 605 3.89 35.50 5.16
CA ASP A 605 3.55 36.86 4.73
C ASP A 605 4.71 37.49 3.93
N ALA A 606 5.94 36.95 4.06
CA ALA A 606 7.13 37.37 3.32
C ALA A 606 6.84 37.44 1.82
N THR A 607 6.96 38.66 1.29
CA THR A 607 6.62 38.99 -0.08
C THR A 607 7.67 38.49 -1.07
N ILE A 608 7.30 38.32 -2.34
CA ILE A 608 8.27 37.98 -3.41
C ILE A 608 9.38 39.05 -3.50
N GLN A 609 9.09 40.30 -3.11
CA GLN A 609 10.08 41.38 -2.98
C GLN A 609 11.24 41.02 -2.04
N GLU A 610 10.99 40.26 -0.98
CA GLU A 610 12.02 39.80 -0.04
C GLU A 610 12.82 38.59 -0.55
N LEU A 611 12.40 37.97 -1.66
CA LEU A 611 13.13 36.90 -2.35
C LEU A 611 14.02 37.44 -3.48
N LEU A 612 13.83 38.71 -3.89
CA LEU A 612 14.68 39.35 -4.89
C LEU A 612 16.13 39.44 -4.40
N GLY A 613 17.08 39.09 -5.27
CA GLY A 613 18.51 39.03 -4.92
C GLY A 613 18.92 37.84 -4.04
N LYS A 614 17.98 37.01 -3.57
CA LYS A 614 18.31 35.73 -2.91
C LYS A 614 18.38 34.62 -3.96
N ILE A 615 19.44 33.81 -3.88
CA ILE A 615 19.60 32.61 -4.69
C ILE A 615 18.72 31.50 -4.11
N GLY A 616 17.78 31.01 -4.93
CA GLY A 616 17.05 29.77 -4.70
C GLY A 616 17.67 28.61 -5.46
N PHE A 617 17.30 27.38 -5.10
CA PHE A 617 17.80 26.15 -5.70
C PHE A 617 16.62 25.26 -6.13
N VAL A 618 16.73 24.61 -7.29
CA VAL A 618 15.81 23.58 -7.77
C VAL A 618 16.61 22.34 -8.15
N ALA A 619 16.08 21.16 -7.88
CA ALA A 619 16.66 19.88 -8.30
C ALA A 619 15.62 19.05 -9.07
N GLY A 620 16.09 18.18 -9.98
CA GLY A 620 15.23 17.33 -10.81
C GLY A 620 15.99 16.45 -11.82
N TRP A 621 15.25 15.59 -12.53
CA TRP A 621 15.75 14.73 -13.62
C TRP A 621 15.13 15.11 -14.97
N GLY A 622 14.78 16.38 -15.16
CA GLY A 622 14.20 16.90 -16.38
C GLY A 622 15.06 16.72 -17.63
N THR A 623 14.45 17.06 -18.77
CA THR A 623 15.09 17.03 -20.08
C THR A 623 16.25 18.03 -20.15
N THR A 624 17.45 17.55 -20.45
CA THR A 624 18.65 18.40 -20.61
C THR A 624 18.75 18.99 -22.03
N GLU A 625 19.77 19.80 -22.29
CA GLU A 625 20.17 20.31 -23.62
C GLU A 625 20.31 19.23 -24.71
N ASN A 626 20.50 17.96 -24.33
CA ASN A 626 20.55 16.81 -25.24
C ASN A 626 19.17 16.16 -25.50
N GLU A 627 18.06 16.88 -25.24
CA GLU A 627 16.66 16.44 -25.43
C GLU A 627 16.30 15.08 -24.78
N THR A 628 17.03 14.69 -23.73
CA THR A 628 16.79 13.47 -22.95
C THR A 628 16.74 13.77 -21.45
N THR A 629 15.93 13.00 -20.71
CA THR A 629 15.86 13.12 -19.24
C THR A 629 17.18 12.67 -18.62
N SER A 630 17.73 13.48 -17.70
CA SER A 630 18.99 13.12 -17.07
C SER A 630 18.84 11.84 -16.26
N ARG A 631 19.91 11.03 -16.23
CA ARG A 631 19.97 9.84 -15.39
C ARG A 631 20.30 10.22 -13.95
N ILE A 632 21.11 11.26 -13.78
CA ILE A 632 21.62 11.74 -12.49
C ILE A 632 20.82 12.97 -12.07
N LEU A 633 20.54 13.11 -10.78
CA LEU A 633 19.82 14.26 -10.24
C LEU A 633 20.62 15.54 -10.54
N GLN A 634 20.01 16.51 -11.21
CA GLN A 634 20.63 17.79 -11.52
C GLN A 634 20.26 18.84 -10.48
N THR A 635 21.05 19.92 -10.39
CA THR A 635 20.71 21.10 -9.60
C THR A 635 20.92 22.41 -10.37
N LEU A 636 19.97 23.33 -10.21
CA LEU A 636 19.99 24.66 -10.80
C LEU A 636 19.80 25.74 -9.73
N LYS A 637 20.61 26.80 -9.81
CA LYS A 637 20.37 28.05 -9.09
C LYS A 637 19.41 28.95 -9.86
N VAL A 638 18.45 29.53 -9.15
CA VAL A 638 17.45 30.46 -9.72
C VAL A 638 17.33 31.74 -8.89
N ASN A 639 16.96 32.83 -9.56
CA ASN A 639 16.65 34.13 -8.96
C ASN A 639 15.17 34.46 -9.18
N ALA A 640 14.48 34.92 -8.12
CA ALA A 640 13.11 35.40 -8.20
C ALA A 640 13.01 36.69 -9.05
N LEU A 641 11.88 36.89 -9.71
CA LEU A 641 11.57 38.09 -10.50
C LEU A 641 10.57 38.99 -9.77
N SER A 642 10.63 40.30 -10.03
CA SER A 642 9.59 41.23 -9.57
C SER A 642 8.25 40.94 -10.27
N MET A 643 7.14 41.38 -9.67
CA MET A 643 5.79 41.17 -10.20
C MET A 643 5.65 41.66 -11.65
N ASP A 644 6.17 42.86 -11.95
CA ASP A 644 6.12 43.46 -13.29
C ASP A 644 7.00 42.70 -14.28
N SER A 645 8.19 42.27 -13.86
CA SER A 645 9.10 41.46 -14.70
C SER A 645 8.54 40.05 -14.96
N CYS A 646 7.83 39.48 -13.99
CA CYS A 646 7.14 38.19 -14.10
C CYS A 646 5.99 38.30 -15.11
N ARG A 647 5.08 39.27 -14.90
CA ARG A 647 3.98 39.59 -15.81
C ARG A 647 4.46 39.79 -17.24
N SER A 648 5.40 40.73 -17.44
CA SER A 648 5.90 41.09 -18.77
C SER A 648 6.50 39.90 -19.52
N LYS A 649 7.30 39.06 -18.84
CA LYS A 649 7.95 37.89 -19.47
C LYS A 649 7.02 36.72 -19.73
N VAL A 650 5.88 36.63 -19.06
CA VAL A 650 4.90 35.55 -19.25
C VAL A 650 3.81 35.95 -20.27
N GLU A 651 3.45 37.23 -20.34
CA GLU A 651 2.63 37.81 -21.41
C GLU A 651 3.33 37.67 -22.79
N GLU A 652 4.65 37.89 -22.84
CA GLU A 652 5.51 37.65 -24.02
C GLU A 652 5.47 36.19 -24.54
N HIS A 653 5.11 35.24 -23.68
CA HIS A 653 5.00 33.81 -24.00
C HIS A 653 3.54 33.33 -24.12
N ASN A 654 2.58 34.24 -24.26
CA ASN A 654 1.17 33.96 -24.58
C ASN A 654 0.43 33.08 -23.55
N HIS A 655 0.90 33.06 -22.30
CA HIS A 655 0.24 32.36 -21.18
C HIS A 655 -0.98 33.16 -20.68
N LYS A 656 -2.07 32.46 -20.36
CA LYS A 656 -3.32 33.07 -19.87
C LYS A 656 -3.26 33.38 -18.37
N VAL A 657 -3.42 34.66 -18.02
CA VAL A 657 -3.82 35.19 -16.69
C VAL A 657 -3.17 34.49 -15.47
N LEU A 658 -1.93 34.87 -15.18
CA LEU A 658 -1.26 34.56 -13.92
C LEU A 658 -1.98 35.23 -12.73
N ASP A 659 -2.37 34.42 -11.74
CA ASP A 659 -2.73 34.91 -10.41
C ASP A 659 -1.47 35.04 -9.54
N LEU A 660 -0.93 36.26 -9.50
CA LEU A 660 0.29 36.57 -8.76
C LEU A 660 0.08 36.65 -7.23
N ASP A 661 -1.15 36.51 -6.72
CA ASP A 661 -1.34 36.31 -5.28
C ASP A 661 -1.02 34.88 -4.85
N VAL A 662 -1.04 33.91 -5.77
CA VAL A 662 -0.75 32.48 -5.48
C VAL A 662 0.39 31.86 -6.31
N MET A 663 0.93 32.58 -7.29
CA MET A 663 2.09 32.17 -8.09
C MET A 663 3.16 33.26 -8.16
N PHE A 664 4.41 32.88 -8.42
CA PHE A 664 5.50 33.82 -8.69
C PHE A 664 6.45 33.28 -9.77
N CYS A 665 7.24 34.17 -10.38
CA CYS A 665 8.24 33.76 -11.36
C CYS A 665 9.66 33.71 -10.77
N ALA A 666 10.46 32.76 -11.26
CA ALA A 666 11.92 32.79 -11.17
C ALA A 666 12.56 32.39 -12.51
N ARG A 667 13.86 32.62 -12.66
CA ARG A 667 14.67 32.16 -13.80
C ARG A 667 16.06 31.72 -13.33
N GLY A 668 16.82 31.00 -14.16
CA GLY A 668 18.21 30.65 -13.85
C GLY A 668 19.09 31.83 -13.46
N GLU A 669 20.06 31.59 -12.57
CA GLU A 669 21.10 32.57 -12.20
C GLU A 669 21.98 32.95 -13.41
N LYS A 670 22.20 32.00 -14.32
CA LYS A 670 23.06 32.14 -15.49
C LYS A 670 22.23 32.17 -16.79
N PRO A 671 22.70 32.88 -17.84
CA PRO A 671 22.15 32.74 -19.19
C PRO A 671 22.13 31.28 -19.62
N ASP A 672 21.16 30.94 -20.45
CA ASP A 672 20.96 29.61 -21.02
C ASP A 672 20.84 28.48 -19.98
N THR A 673 20.28 28.77 -18.80
CA THR A 673 19.98 27.76 -17.76
C THR A 673 18.56 27.93 -17.22
N ASN A 674 17.75 26.87 -17.25
CA ASN A 674 16.37 26.88 -16.77
C ASN A 674 15.89 25.46 -16.42
N VAL A 675 14.79 25.34 -15.68
CA VAL A 675 14.11 24.04 -15.49
C VAL A 675 13.30 23.67 -16.74
N CYS A 676 13.08 22.38 -16.98
CA CYS A 676 12.47 21.88 -18.21
C CYS A 676 11.46 20.75 -17.95
N THR A 677 11.00 20.10 -19.02
CA THR A 677 9.98 19.03 -18.96
C THR A 677 10.50 17.88 -18.10
N GLY A 678 9.77 17.53 -17.04
CA GLY A 678 10.16 16.54 -16.03
C GLY A 678 10.53 17.16 -14.67
N ASP A 679 10.96 18.43 -14.62
CA ASP A 679 11.25 19.11 -13.35
C ASP A 679 9.98 19.66 -12.65
N SER A 680 8.86 19.68 -13.37
CA SER A 680 7.50 19.92 -12.84
C SER A 680 7.27 19.21 -11.52
N GLY A 681 6.62 19.87 -10.55
CA GLY A 681 6.41 19.31 -9.21
C GLY A 681 7.65 19.34 -8.31
N GLY A 682 8.84 19.59 -8.86
CA GLY A 682 10.06 19.82 -8.11
C GLY A 682 9.99 21.05 -7.20
N GLY A 683 10.73 21.02 -6.09
CA GLY A 683 10.72 22.08 -5.10
C GLY A 683 11.78 23.15 -5.33
N LEU A 684 11.36 24.41 -5.38
CA LEU A 684 12.22 25.58 -5.25
C LEU A 684 12.46 25.86 -3.77
N VAL A 685 13.69 25.63 -3.32
CA VAL A 685 14.12 25.81 -1.93
C VAL A 685 15.02 27.03 -1.75
N TYR A 686 14.88 27.69 -0.59
CA TYR A 686 15.76 28.75 -0.13
C TYR A 686 16.39 28.35 1.21
N PHE A 687 17.68 28.63 1.38
CA PHE A 687 18.40 28.35 2.62
C PHE A 687 18.37 29.55 3.58
N LYS A 688 18.03 29.30 4.84
CA LYS A 688 18.00 30.27 5.95
C LYS A 688 18.64 29.61 7.17
N ASN A 689 19.81 30.10 7.57
CA ASN A 689 20.66 29.52 8.62
C ASN A 689 20.95 28.01 8.39
N GLU A 690 21.50 27.68 7.21
CA GLU A 690 21.78 26.32 6.70
C GLU A 690 20.57 25.38 6.54
N VAL A 691 19.37 25.77 7.00
CA VAL A 691 18.12 25.02 6.83
C VAL A 691 17.45 25.40 5.51
N ALA A 692 17.15 24.42 4.67
CA ALA A 692 16.37 24.58 3.46
C ALA A 692 14.86 24.68 3.76
N TYR A 693 14.20 25.66 3.15
CA TYR A 693 12.75 25.85 3.21
C TYR A 693 12.15 25.81 1.79
N LEU A 694 11.06 25.05 1.63
CA LEU A 694 10.32 24.96 0.38
C LEU A 694 9.45 26.21 0.17
N ARG A 695 9.68 26.98 -0.89
CA ARG A 695 8.88 28.18 -1.21
C ARG A 695 8.05 28.03 -2.49
N GLY A 696 8.60 27.41 -3.53
CA GLY A 696 7.89 27.19 -4.79
C GLY A 696 7.76 25.72 -5.15
N ILE A 697 6.71 25.37 -5.88
CA ILE A 697 6.62 24.14 -6.68
C ILE A 697 6.71 24.52 -8.15
N VAL A 698 7.58 23.86 -8.93
CA VAL A 698 7.70 24.09 -10.39
C VAL A 698 6.37 23.76 -11.06
N SER A 699 5.73 24.78 -11.65
CA SER A 699 4.41 24.63 -12.27
C SER A 699 4.49 24.66 -13.80
N PHE A 700 5.06 25.71 -14.38
CA PHE A 700 5.24 25.78 -15.84
C PHE A 700 6.54 26.47 -16.24
N ALA A 701 7.15 25.99 -17.32
CA ALA A 701 8.31 26.60 -17.96
C ALA A 701 7.97 27.02 -19.40
N PRO A 702 8.36 28.23 -19.84
CA PRO A 702 8.08 28.72 -21.18
C PRO A 702 8.79 27.88 -22.24
N ARG A 703 8.20 27.81 -23.43
CA ARG A 703 8.73 27.06 -24.58
C ARG A 703 9.07 27.99 -25.73
N LYS A 704 10.10 27.61 -26.49
CA LYS A 704 10.61 28.35 -27.64
C LYS A 704 10.81 27.42 -28.82
N GLN A 705 10.42 27.88 -30.00
CA GLN A 705 10.75 27.19 -31.24
C GLN A 705 12.16 27.59 -31.68
N PHE A 706 13.02 26.59 -31.88
CA PHE A 706 14.40 26.75 -32.32
C PHE A 706 14.47 26.78 -33.86
N PRO A 707 15.57 27.29 -34.47
CA PRO A 707 15.69 27.43 -35.93
C PRO A 707 15.64 26.12 -36.73
N ASN A 708 15.79 24.97 -36.07
CA ASN A 708 15.60 23.62 -36.63
C ASN A 708 14.12 23.17 -36.66
N GLY A 709 13.18 24.01 -36.22
CA GLY A 709 11.75 23.74 -36.15
C GLY A 709 11.28 23.05 -34.86
N ILE A 710 12.20 22.58 -34.01
CA ILE A 710 11.89 21.89 -32.75
C ILE A 710 11.43 22.90 -31.69
N THR A 711 10.40 22.56 -30.91
CA THR A 711 9.93 23.37 -29.78
C THR A 711 10.39 22.76 -28.46
N GLY A 712 11.37 23.41 -27.82
CA GLY A 712 11.92 23.00 -26.52
C GLY A 712 11.63 24.03 -25.41
N CYS A 713 12.22 23.83 -24.23
CA CYS A 713 12.17 24.80 -23.13
C CYS A 713 12.98 26.06 -23.50
N ASP A 714 12.49 27.27 -23.17
CA ASP A 714 13.28 28.50 -23.34
C ASP A 714 14.30 28.61 -22.19
N PRO A 715 15.61 28.51 -22.45
CA PRO A 715 16.60 28.47 -21.38
C PRO A 715 16.88 29.86 -20.77
N ASN A 716 16.17 30.92 -21.22
CA ASN A 716 16.24 32.28 -20.65
C ASN A 716 14.89 32.83 -20.17
N GLY A 717 13.79 32.07 -20.30
CA GLY A 717 12.43 32.52 -20.01
C GLY A 717 12.05 32.47 -18.53
N ALA A 718 10.98 33.16 -18.15
CA ALA A 718 10.48 33.18 -16.77
C ALA A 718 9.61 31.95 -16.47
N VAL A 719 10.00 31.15 -15.48
CA VAL A 719 9.31 29.93 -15.03
C VAL A 719 8.34 30.29 -13.90
N GLY A 720 7.11 29.80 -13.99
CA GLY A 720 6.07 29.96 -12.98
C GLY A 720 6.14 28.89 -11.88
N TYR A 721 6.03 29.34 -10.63
CA TYR A 721 6.02 28.50 -9.42
C TYR A 721 4.76 28.77 -8.60
N THR A 722 4.12 27.71 -8.12
CA THR A 722 3.04 27.82 -7.12
C THR A 722 3.63 28.18 -5.76
N ASP A 723 3.15 29.25 -5.12
CA ASP A 723 3.73 29.74 -3.86
C ASP A 723 3.24 28.94 -2.64
N VAL A 724 4.08 28.03 -2.15
CA VAL A 724 3.79 27.12 -1.03
C VAL A 724 3.45 27.90 0.25
N ALA A 725 3.98 29.13 0.42
CA ALA A 725 3.67 29.99 1.56
C ALA A 725 2.18 30.33 1.68
N ARG A 726 1.43 30.32 0.56
CA ARG A 726 -0.02 30.59 0.53
C ARG A 726 -0.87 29.38 0.91
N TYR A 727 -0.32 28.17 0.83
CA TYR A 727 -1.05 26.91 1.02
C TYR A 727 -0.76 26.22 2.35
N ILE A 728 0.08 26.80 3.22
CA ILE A 728 0.53 26.15 4.47
C ILE A 728 -0.64 25.69 5.35
N ASP A 729 -1.73 26.46 5.43
CA ASP A 729 -2.87 26.08 6.27
C ASP A 729 -3.73 24.95 5.65
N TRP A 730 -3.84 24.88 4.32
CA TRP A 730 -4.44 23.74 3.62
C TRP A 730 -3.59 22.47 3.78
N ILE A 731 -2.26 22.59 3.60
CA ILE A 731 -1.30 21.49 3.81
C ILE A 731 -1.40 20.98 5.26
N ALA A 732 -1.42 21.90 6.23
CA ALA A 732 -1.54 21.57 7.65
C ALA A 732 -2.91 20.96 8.00
N GLU A 733 -4.00 21.34 7.33
CA GLU A 733 -5.31 20.70 7.47
C GLU A 733 -5.29 19.24 6.97
N GLN A 734 -4.75 18.98 5.78
CA GLN A 734 -4.63 17.61 5.26
C GLN A 734 -3.72 16.75 6.15
N GLN A 735 -2.62 17.33 6.67
CA GLN A 735 -1.74 16.64 7.63
C GLN A 735 -2.41 16.40 9.00
N LYS A 736 -3.27 17.30 9.50
CA LYS A 736 -4.03 17.12 10.75
C LYS A 736 -5.05 15.97 10.66
N HIS A 737 -5.67 15.75 9.51
CA HIS A 737 -6.53 14.59 9.31
C HIS A 737 -5.77 13.25 9.37
N VAL A 738 -4.45 13.27 9.14
CA VAL A 738 -3.57 12.08 9.17
C VAL A 738 -2.86 11.89 10.52
N THR A 739 -2.70 12.92 11.36
CA THR A 739 -2.19 12.73 12.74
C THR A 739 -3.19 12.02 13.68
N LEU A 740 -4.46 11.87 13.27
CA LEU A 740 -5.40 10.90 13.88
C LEU A 740 -5.05 9.46 13.48
N ARG A 741 -3.79 9.04 13.75
CA ARG A 741 -3.21 7.75 13.36
C ARG A 741 -3.90 6.54 14.00
N ASN A 742 -4.59 6.77 15.12
CA ASN A 742 -5.68 5.94 15.60
C ASN A 742 -6.83 6.83 16.10
N LEU A 743 -8.05 6.29 16.13
CA LEU A 743 -9.29 7.03 16.44
C LEU A 743 -9.30 7.76 17.80
N LEU A 744 -8.55 7.27 18.80
CA LEU A 744 -8.63 7.76 20.19
C LEU A 744 -7.42 8.59 20.64
N ASN A 745 -6.41 8.80 19.80
CA ASN A 745 -5.23 9.57 20.19
C ASN A 745 -4.14 8.72 20.90
N GLU A 746 -4.33 7.41 21.01
CA GLU A 746 -3.61 6.57 21.98
C GLU A 746 -2.21 6.15 21.49
N ALA A 747 -1.18 6.90 21.89
CA ALA A 747 0.20 6.71 21.41
C ALA A 747 0.77 5.30 21.66
N ASN A 748 0.31 4.60 22.70
CA ASN A 748 0.79 3.27 23.10
C ASN A 748 -0.14 2.12 22.70
N CYS A 749 -1.12 2.36 21.81
CA CYS A 749 -1.99 1.29 21.32
C CYS A 749 -1.26 0.29 20.42
N GLY A 750 -1.69 -0.97 20.48
CA GLY A 750 -1.45 -2.01 19.49
C GLY A 750 0.01 -2.40 19.23
N ILE A 751 0.99 -1.95 20.03
CA ILE A 751 2.42 -2.21 19.76
C ILE A 751 2.68 -3.71 19.64
N ASP A 752 3.36 -4.13 18.57
CA ASP A 752 3.76 -5.51 18.30
C ASP A 752 5.11 -5.81 18.98
N PRO A 753 5.17 -6.56 20.10
CA PRO A 753 6.42 -6.79 20.83
C PRO A 753 7.38 -7.76 20.10
N HIS A 754 6.91 -8.45 19.06
CA HIS A 754 7.69 -9.38 18.24
C HIS A 754 7.73 -8.93 16.77
N GLU A 755 7.91 -7.62 16.52
CA GLU A 755 7.82 -7.06 15.17
C GLU A 755 8.86 -7.62 14.17
N ASN A 756 9.98 -8.13 14.67
CA ASN A 756 11.02 -8.82 13.90
C ASN A 756 10.59 -10.22 13.39
N THR A 757 9.55 -10.83 13.97
CA THR A 757 9.02 -12.11 13.48
C THR A 757 8.12 -11.85 12.26
N ALA A 758 8.60 -12.22 11.07
CA ALA A 758 7.92 -11.93 9.81
C ALA A 758 6.51 -12.54 9.76
N ASN A 759 6.41 -13.86 9.98
CA ASN A 759 5.16 -14.60 9.94
C ASN A 759 4.42 -14.55 11.28
N GLU A 760 3.16 -14.12 11.24
CA GLU A 760 2.32 -14.01 12.42
C GLU A 760 2.06 -15.36 13.13
N THR A 761 2.01 -16.48 12.39
CA THR A 761 1.72 -17.78 13.00
C THR A 761 2.87 -18.34 13.85
N GLU A 762 4.08 -17.80 13.70
CA GLU A 762 5.29 -18.19 14.44
C GLU A 762 5.45 -17.42 15.77
N LYS A 763 4.78 -16.28 15.94
CA LYS A 763 4.84 -15.49 17.18
C LYS A 763 4.22 -16.25 18.36
N PRO A 764 4.67 -16.04 19.61
CA PRO A 764 3.98 -16.55 20.79
C PRO A 764 2.54 -16.02 20.88
N ILE A 765 1.70 -16.67 21.68
CA ILE A 765 0.34 -16.19 22.00
C ILE A 765 0.33 -15.48 23.37
N PHE A 766 1.14 -15.97 24.31
CA PHE A 766 1.36 -15.34 25.62
C PHE A 766 1.95 -13.92 25.43
N ASN A 767 1.36 -12.93 26.10
CA ASN A 767 1.70 -11.50 26.01
C ASN A 767 1.73 -10.85 24.60
N GLN A 768 1.35 -11.56 23.53
CA GLN A 768 1.30 -11.01 22.17
C GLN A 768 0.01 -10.23 21.87
N TYR A 769 -1.12 -10.61 22.50
CA TYR A 769 -2.43 -9.97 22.29
C TYR A 769 -3.06 -9.40 23.59
N PRO A 770 -2.33 -8.58 24.36
CA PRO A 770 -2.64 -8.14 25.75
C PRO A 770 -3.82 -7.16 25.92
N TRP A 771 -4.63 -6.95 24.87
CA TRP A 771 -5.86 -6.15 24.90
C TRP A 771 -7.13 -6.98 25.02
N ASN A 772 -7.03 -8.32 24.89
CA ASN A 772 -8.17 -9.21 25.02
C ASN A 772 -8.79 -9.16 26.43
N ALA A 773 -10.11 -9.00 26.49
CA ALA A 773 -10.89 -8.85 27.72
C ALA A 773 -11.97 -9.93 27.84
N LEU A 774 -12.37 -10.25 29.07
CA LEU A 774 -13.42 -11.22 29.40
C LEU A 774 -14.51 -10.58 30.26
N LEU A 775 -15.79 -10.81 29.92
CA LEU A 775 -16.92 -10.28 30.67
C LEU A 775 -17.31 -11.25 31.80
N GLU A 776 -17.26 -10.79 33.05
CA GLU A 776 -17.52 -11.61 34.24
C GLU A 776 -19.00 -11.53 34.65
N VAL A 777 -19.75 -12.56 34.28
CA VAL A 777 -21.17 -12.72 34.64
C VAL A 777 -21.29 -13.67 35.83
N TYR A 778 -21.81 -13.18 36.95
CA TYR A 778 -22.06 -13.98 38.15
C TYR A 778 -23.52 -14.41 38.24
N ARG A 779 -23.81 -15.49 38.96
CA ARG A 779 -25.19 -15.90 39.29
C ARG A 779 -25.58 -15.28 40.63
N ASP A 780 -26.84 -14.88 40.83
CA ASP A 780 -27.25 -14.29 42.11
C ASP A 780 -27.04 -15.21 43.33
N THR A 781 -27.04 -16.53 43.11
CA THR A 781 -26.76 -17.56 44.13
C THR A 781 -25.27 -17.94 44.24
N ASP A 782 -24.41 -17.54 43.30
CA ASP A 782 -22.96 -17.79 43.32
C ASP A 782 -22.23 -16.53 42.81
N LYS A 783 -21.68 -15.79 43.77
CA LYS A 783 -20.94 -14.54 43.58
C LYS A 783 -19.43 -14.75 43.61
N GLN A 784 -18.95 -16.00 43.65
CA GLN A 784 -17.52 -16.33 43.65
C GLN A 784 -17.07 -16.85 42.28
N THR A 785 -17.88 -17.65 41.58
CA THR A 785 -17.51 -18.24 40.28
C THR A 785 -17.97 -17.35 39.10
N PRO A 786 -17.06 -16.67 38.36
CA PRO A 786 -17.45 -15.94 37.16
C PRO A 786 -17.77 -16.87 35.98
N ILE A 787 -18.75 -16.47 35.17
CA ILE A 787 -19.11 -17.13 33.91
C ILE A 787 -18.73 -16.21 32.74
N PHE A 788 -17.67 -16.60 32.02
CA PHE A 788 -17.21 -15.91 30.82
C PHE A 788 -18.06 -16.30 29.60
N LEU A 789 -19.14 -15.56 29.35
CA LEU A 789 -19.98 -15.79 28.16
C LEU A 789 -19.35 -15.17 26.90
N CYS A 790 -18.91 -13.91 27.00
CA CYS A 790 -18.33 -13.12 25.93
C CYS A 790 -17.00 -12.48 26.35
N GLY A 791 -16.27 -11.96 25.36
CA GLY A 791 -15.11 -11.10 25.56
C GLY A 791 -15.32 -9.66 25.09
N GLY A 792 -14.21 -8.96 24.89
CA GLY A 792 -14.10 -7.64 24.29
C GLY A 792 -12.63 -7.26 24.13
N VAL A 793 -12.36 -5.99 23.84
CA VAL A 793 -10.99 -5.45 23.78
C VAL A 793 -10.86 -4.13 24.53
N LEU A 794 -9.74 -3.94 25.22
CA LEU A 794 -9.37 -2.68 25.85
C LEU A 794 -8.91 -1.68 24.77
N ILE A 795 -9.68 -0.61 24.55
CA ILE A 795 -9.40 0.41 23.51
C ILE A 795 -8.80 1.69 24.09
N HIS A 796 -9.04 1.94 25.37
CA HIS A 796 -8.51 3.04 26.18
C HIS A 796 -8.48 2.54 27.63
N LYS A 797 -7.58 3.05 28.47
CA LYS A 797 -7.38 2.56 29.86
C LYS A 797 -8.65 2.49 30.73
N ARG A 798 -9.69 3.27 30.38
CA ARG A 798 -11.00 3.34 31.05
C ARG A 798 -12.13 2.57 30.33
N PHE A 799 -11.92 2.13 29.09
CA PHE A 799 -12.98 1.64 28.20
C PHE A 799 -12.64 0.33 27.51
N VAL A 800 -13.56 -0.63 27.64
CA VAL A 800 -13.56 -1.90 26.90
C VAL A 800 -14.67 -1.86 25.85
N LEU A 801 -14.33 -2.13 24.60
CA LEU A 801 -15.29 -2.31 23.51
C LEU A 801 -15.73 -3.78 23.47
N THR A 802 -17.03 -4.01 23.36
CA THR A 802 -17.62 -5.34 23.18
C THR A 802 -18.80 -5.26 22.22
N VAL A 803 -19.39 -6.41 21.87
CA VAL A 803 -20.56 -6.48 21.01
C VAL A 803 -21.86 -6.29 21.81
N GLY A 804 -22.79 -5.48 21.29
CA GLY A 804 -23.93 -4.96 22.03
C GLY A 804 -24.85 -6.03 22.62
N HIS A 805 -25.01 -7.17 21.93
CA HIS A 805 -25.80 -8.29 22.41
C HIS A 805 -25.18 -9.03 23.62
N CYS A 806 -23.86 -8.95 23.84
CA CYS A 806 -23.21 -9.55 25.01
C CYS A 806 -23.50 -8.80 26.33
N VAL A 807 -23.93 -7.54 26.22
CA VAL A 807 -24.22 -6.65 27.35
C VAL A 807 -25.70 -6.29 27.48
N THR A 808 -26.59 -6.88 26.67
CA THR A 808 -28.04 -6.70 26.83
C THR A 808 -28.83 -7.99 26.65
N GLY A 809 -29.94 -8.12 27.39
CA GLY A 809 -30.73 -9.35 27.43
C GLY A 809 -30.23 -10.38 28.45
N ILE A 810 -29.29 -9.99 29.32
CA ILE A 810 -28.80 -10.82 30.43
C ILE A 810 -30.00 -11.19 31.34
N PRO A 811 -30.28 -12.49 31.60
CA PRO A 811 -31.43 -12.89 32.41
C PRO A 811 -31.33 -12.41 33.86
N LYS A 812 -32.45 -12.08 34.50
CA LYS A 812 -32.52 -11.44 35.83
C LYS A 812 -31.68 -12.08 36.95
N TYR A 813 -31.44 -13.40 36.88
CA TYR A 813 -30.66 -14.17 37.86
C TYR A 813 -29.14 -14.12 37.64
N TYR A 814 -28.68 -13.42 36.60
CA TYR A 814 -27.29 -13.26 36.22
C TYR A 814 -26.93 -11.77 36.16
N LYS A 815 -25.74 -11.42 36.62
CA LYS A 815 -25.24 -10.04 36.66
C LYS A 815 -23.83 -9.96 36.11
N LEU A 816 -23.69 -9.26 34.99
CA LEU A 816 -22.40 -8.77 34.50
C LEU A 816 -21.89 -7.73 35.51
N LYS A 817 -20.83 -8.06 36.24
CA LYS A 817 -20.30 -7.25 37.35
C LYS A 817 -19.00 -6.55 36.98
N SER A 818 -18.09 -7.28 36.34
CA SER A 818 -16.71 -6.88 36.12
C SER A 818 -16.21 -7.28 34.73
N VAL A 819 -15.08 -6.70 34.34
CA VAL A 819 -14.29 -7.14 33.20
C VAL A 819 -12.94 -7.63 33.70
N ARG A 820 -12.50 -8.80 33.24
CA ARG A 820 -11.17 -9.35 33.48
C ARG A 820 -10.25 -9.05 32.30
N LEU A 821 -9.07 -8.54 32.61
CA LEU A 821 -8.00 -8.17 31.66
C LEU A 821 -6.72 -8.96 31.99
N GLY A 822 -5.90 -9.26 30.97
CA GLY A 822 -4.62 -9.94 31.16
C GLY A 822 -4.68 -11.41 31.60
N GLU A 823 -5.85 -12.05 31.46
CA GLU A 823 -5.96 -13.51 31.53
C GLU A 823 -5.20 -14.15 30.37
N PHE A 824 -4.58 -15.31 30.58
CA PHE A 824 -4.12 -16.18 29.49
C PHE A 824 -4.79 -17.56 29.55
N LYS A 825 -4.80 -18.23 30.72
CA LYS A 825 -5.39 -19.56 30.91
C LYS A 825 -6.54 -19.50 31.92
N LEU A 826 -7.75 -19.68 31.41
CA LEU A 826 -8.98 -19.72 32.20
C LEU A 826 -8.85 -20.67 33.41
N PHE A 827 -9.40 -20.24 34.54
CA PHE A 827 -9.38 -20.91 35.84
C PHE A 827 -8.03 -20.95 36.56
N SER A 828 -6.95 -20.38 36.00
CA SER A 828 -5.73 -20.11 36.76
C SER A 828 -5.91 -18.83 37.61
N PRO A 829 -5.34 -18.75 38.83
CA PRO A 829 -5.23 -17.48 39.56
C PRO A 829 -4.06 -16.62 39.04
N GLU A 830 -3.01 -17.27 38.54
CA GLU A 830 -1.79 -16.66 38.00
C GLU A 830 -1.30 -17.55 36.84
N ASP A 831 -0.73 -16.93 35.80
CA ASP A 831 -0.28 -17.64 34.60
C ASP A 831 1.23 -17.55 34.45
N THR A 832 1.92 -18.67 34.60
CA THR A 832 3.37 -18.80 34.38
C THR A 832 3.63 -19.49 33.04
N VAL A 833 4.32 -18.79 32.13
CA VAL A 833 4.85 -19.34 30.87
C VAL A 833 6.30 -18.90 30.75
N ASP A 834 7.20 -19.84 30.43
CA ASP A 834 8.64 -19.61 30.23
C ASP A 834 9.34 -18.79 31.32
N GLY A 835 8.92 -19.00 32.58
CA GLY A 835 9.43 -18.33 33.78
C GLY A 835 8.80 -16.96 34.05
N GLN A 836 8.04 -16.38 33.12
CA GLN A 836 7.28 -15.15 33.35
C GLN A 836 5.90 -15.47 33.94
N THR A 837 5.67 -15.05 35.18
CA THR A 837 4.35 -15.11 35.84
C THR A 837 3.61 -13.79 35.66
N ILE A 838 2.37 -13.86 35.15
CA ILE A 838 1.43 -12.73 35.05
C ILE A 838 0.20 -12.98 35.93
N LYS A 839 -0.50 -11.90 36.30
CA LYS A 839 -1.79 -11.97 37.00
C LYS A 839 -2.84 -11.20 36.22
N HIS A 840 -4.06 -11.72 36.14
CA HIS A 840 -5.19 -11.00 35.57
C HIS A 840 -5.69 -9.89 36.50
N GLN A 841 -6.34 -8.88 35.95
CA GLN A 841 -6.98 -7.80 36.68
C GLN A 841 -8.49 -7.82 36.41
N SER A 842 -9.30 -8.15 37.41
CA SER A 842 -10.74 -7.92 37.37
C SER A 842 -11.05 -6.48 37.83
N ILE A 843 -11.96 -5.81 37.11
CA ILE A 843 -12.35 -4.42 37.36
C ILE A 843 -13.86 -4.31 37.28
N ASP A 844 -14.50 -3.79 38.33
CA ASP A 844 -15.95 -3.59 38.37
C ASP A 844 -16.42 -2.57 37.31
N ILE A 845 -17.60 -2.80 36.77
CA ILE A 845 -18.20 -1.99 35.71
C ILE A 845 -18.92 -0.79 36.33
N LYS A 846 -18.57 0.42 35.88
CA LYS A 846 -19.26 1.65 36.27
C LYS A 846 -20.56 1.84 35.50
N GLN A 847 -20.52 1.67 34.18
CA GLN A 847 -21.70 1.72 33.32
C GLN A 847 -21.49 1.00 31.99
N ILE A 848 -22.60 0.66 31.33
CA ILE A 848 -22.66 0.07 29.98
C ILE A 848 -23.30 1.10 29.07
N ILE A 849 -22.59 1.50 28.01
CA ILE A 849 -23.01 2.51 27.04
C ILE A 849 -23.25 1.80 25.71
N HIS A 850 -24.51 1.54 25.38
CA HIS A 850 -24.89 0.94 24.10
C HIS A 850 -24.71 1.94 22.95
N ASN A 851 -24.38 1.47 21.75
CA ASN A 851 -24.50 2.29 20.55
C ASN A 851 -25.99 2.71 20.37
N PRO A 852 -26.31 4.00 20.24
CA PRO A 852 -27.70 4.47 20.06
C PRO A 852 -28.42 3.89 18.85
N ALA A 853 -27.70 3.44 17.82
CA ALA A 853 -28.24 2.85 16.60
C ALA A 853 -28.39 1.31 16.66
N PHE A 854 -28.15 0.68 17.83
CA PHE A 854 -28.19 -0.78 18.00
C PHE A 854 -29.60 -1.37 17.86
N ASN A 855 -29.80 -2.22 16.85
CA ASN A 855 -31.11 -2.80 16.49
C ASN A 855 -31.29 -4.24 17.04
N LYS A 856 -32.45 -4.57 17.63
CA LYS A 856 -32.72 -5.86 18.29
C LYS A 856 -33.94 -6.65 17.76
N PRO A 857 -34.24 -6.57 16.45
CA PRO A 857 -34.33 -7.83 15.72
C PRO A 857 -33.14 -8.08 14.78
N ARG A 858 -32.53 -7.03 14.21
CA ARG A 858 -31.55 -7.19 13.12
C ARG A 858 -30.10 -7.34 13.59
N TYR A 859 -29.77 -6.97 14.82
CA TYR A 859 -28.40 -6.96 15.35
C TYR A 859 -27.41 -6.16 14.49
N SER A 860 -27.86 -5.07 13.85
CA SER A 860 -27.01 -4.04 13.25
C SER A 860 -26.59 -2.99 14.28
N ASN A 861 -25.44 -2.36 14.03
CA ASN A 861 -24.70 -1.49 14.96
C ASN A 861 -24.42 -2.21 16.30
N ASN A 862 -23.91 -3.44 16.21
CA ASN A 862 -23.82 -4.40 17.32
C ASN A 862 -22.62 -4.14 18.24
N LEU A 863 -22.40 -2.90 18.67
CA LEU A 863 -21.33 -2.50 19.56
C LEU A 863 -21.85 -1.84 20.85
N ALA A 864 -21.05 -1.98 21.91
CA ALA A 864 -21.24 -1.29 23.18
C ALA A 864 -19.88 -1.01 23.84
N LEU A 865 -19.83 0.10 24.57
CA LEU A 865 -18.70 0.46 25.43
C LEU A 865 -19.02 0.11 26.88
N ILE A 866 -18.04 -0.45 27.58
CA ILE A 866 -18.08 -0.67 29.02
C ILE A 866 -17.12 0.35 29.65
N GLU A 867 -17.63 1.20 30.54
CA GLU A 867 -16.78 2.07 31.36
C GLU A 867 -16.38 1.33 32.64
N LEU A 868 -15.08 1.31 32.92
CA LEU A 868 -14.48 0.68 34.09
C LEU A 868 -14.53 1.60 35.32
N ALA A 869 -14.71 1.03 36.53
CA ALA A 869 -14.75 1.80 37.78
C ALA A 869 -13.44 2.55 38.07
N TYR A 870 -12.30 1.99 37.67
CA TYR A 870 -10.97 2.59 37.71
C TYR A 870 -10.20 2.27 36.42
N ASP A 871 -9.08 2.96 36.20
CA ASP A 871 -8.23 2.70 35.03
C ASP A 871 -7.59 1.30 35.15
N ALA A 872 -7.56 0.57 34.03
CA ALA A 872 -6.80 -0.67 33.90
C ALA A 872 -5.30 -0.40 34.03
N ASP A 873 -4.56 -1.32 34.65
CA ASP A 873 -3.13 -1.15 34.90
C ASP A 873 -2.30 -1.50 33.65
N ILE A 874 -2.31 -0.58 32.68
CA ILE A 874 -1.57 -0.69 31.41
C ILE A 874 -0.03 -0.69 31.58
N ARG A 875 0.49 -0.66 32.81
CA ARG A 875 1.93 -0.92 33.08
C ARG A 875 2.22 -2.42 32.96
N ASN A 876 1.31 -3.27 33.44
CA ASN A 876 1.43 -4.73 33.43
C ASN A 876 1.54 -5.27 31.98
N PRO A 877 2.56 -6.07 31.59
CA PRO A 877 2.79 -6.46 30.20
C PRO A 877 1.61 -7.16 29.51
N ASN A 878 0.84 -7.95 30.25
CA ASN A 878 -0.38 -8.64 29.79
C ASN A 878 -1.61 -7.73 29.61
N ILE A 879 -1.53 -6.43 29.95
CA ILE A 879 -2.62 -5.46 29.81
C ILE A 879 -2.12 -4.27 28.99
N LYS A 880 -2.64 -4.12 27.76
CA LYS A 880 -2.38 -2.99 26.84
C LYS A 880 -3.65 -2.64 26.05
N LEU A 881 -3.58 -1.57 25.27
CA LEU A 881 -4.66 -1.09 24.41
C LEU A 881 -4.50 -1.64 22.99
N ILE A 882 -5.58 -1.88 22.24
CA ILE A 882 -5.53 -2.06 20.78
C ILE A 882 -5.79 -0.74 20.06
N CYS A 883 -5.18 -0.53 18.88
CA CYS A 883 -5.48 0.65 18.07
C CYS A 883 -6.87 0.52 17.39
N LEU A 884 -7.59 1.63 17.29
CA LEU A 884 -8.81 1.72 16.49
C LEU A 884 -8.55 2.50 15.18
N PRO A 885 -9.05 2.02 14.02
CA PRO A 885 -8.92 2.74 12.75
C PRO A 885 -9.71 4.05 12.77
N SER A 886 -9.15 5.11 12.18
CA SER A 886 -9.79 6.43 12.07
C SER A 886 -10.58 6.63 10.77
N ARG A 887 -10.30 5.83 9.73
CA ARG A 887 -11.04 5.74 8.45
C ARG A 887 -10.97 4.32 7.89
N VAL A 888 -11.63 4.09 6.74
CA VAL A 888 -11.52 2.86 5.96
C VAL A 888 -10.08 2.70 5.44
N GLU A 889 -9.37 1.65 5.86
CA GLU A 889 -7.98 1.38 5.46
C GLU A 889 -7.79 -0.11 5.08
N TYR A 890 -8.63 -0.61 4.16
CA TYR A 890 -8.67 -2.04 3.80
C TYR A 890 -7.76 -2.40 2.62
N VAL A 891 -6.45 -2.58 2.89
CA VAL A 891 -5.48 -3.14 1.92
C VAL A 891 -4.56 -4.16 2.60
N GLN A 892 -5.13 -5.18 3.27
CA GLN A 892 -4.37 -6.29 3.87
C GLN A 892 -5.11 -7.63 3.79
N THR A 893 -4.34 -8.69 3.49
CA THR A 893 -4.71 -10.11 3.67
C THR A 893 -3.99 -10.67 4.90
N ASN A 894 -4.51 -11.76 5.48
CA ASN A 894 -4.05 -12.39 6.74
C ASN A 894 -4.38 -11.59 8.01
N LEU A 895 -5.59 -11.80 8.54
CA LEU A 895 -6.10 -11.14 9.75
C LEU A 895 -5.97 -12.07 10.98
N PRO A 896 -5.33 -11.66 12.09
CA PRO A 896 -5.27 -12.49 13.30
C PRO A 896 -6.58 -12.39 14.09
N LEU A 897 -7.33 -13.51 14.19
CA LEU A 897 -8.43 -13.68 15.13
C LEU A 897 -7.88 -14.21 16.46
N THR A 898 -8.13 -13.49 17.55
CA THR A 898 -7.68 -13.87 18.90
C THR A 898 -8.78 -13.81 19.94
N GLY A 899 -8.68 -14.67 20.96
CA GLY A 899 -9.65 -14.79 22.05
C GLY A 899 -9.70 -16.23 22.59
N TRP A 900 -10.73 -16.53 23.38
CA TRP A 900 -10.95 -17.88 23.92
C TRP A 900 -12.05 -18.61 23.15
N LYS A 901 -11.85 -19.91 22.93
CA LYS A 901 -12.85 -20.81 22.35
C LYS A 901 -14.03 -21.04 23.33
N ARG A 902 -15.20 -21.41 22.80
CA ARG A 902 -16.42 -21.63 23.61
C ARG A 902 -16.29 -22.80 24.58
N ASN A 903 -15.57 -23.86 24.20
CA ASN A 903 -15.28 -25.01 25.05
C ASN A 903 -14.05 -24.78 25.94
N ARG A 904 -14.28 -24.06 27.02
CA ARG A 904 -13.27 -23.70 28.05
C ARG A 904 -12.63 -24.90 28.79
N LEU A 905 -13.14 -26.13 28.58
CA LEU A 905 -12.61 -27.34 29.21
C LEU A 905 -11.54 -28.01 28.34
N VAL A 906 -11.71 -27.99 27.01
CA VAL A 906 -10.71 -28.49 26.06
C VAL A 906 -9.69 -27.40 25.71
N TYR A 907 -10.14 -26.15 25.61
CA TYR A 907 -9.32 -25.00 25.23
C TYR A 907 -9.41 -23.89 26.30
N PRO A 908 -8.69 -24.03 27.44
CA PRO A 908 -8.69 -23.03 28.50
C PRO A 908 -7.79 -21.82 28.19
N THR A 909 -6.84 -21.93 27.26
CA THR A 909 -5.89 -20.87 26.91
C THR A 909 -6.42 -19.91 25.85
N LEU A 910 -5.92 -18.68 25.87
CA LEU A 910 -6.04 -17.72 24.77
C LEU A 910 -5.51 -18.38 23.48
N SER A 911 -6.26 -18.24 22.39
CA SER A 911 -6.01 -18.90 21.11
C SER A 911 -5.87 -17.88 19.98
N ARG A 912 -5.18 -18.28 18.90
CA ARG A 912 -5.04 -17.54 17.64
C ARG A 912 -5.45 -18.43 16.47
N ASN A 913 -6.17 -17.88 15.50
CA ASN A 913 -6.28 -18.42 14.15
C ASN A 913 -6.14 -17.30 13.11
N MET A 914 -5.67 -17.63 11.92
CA MET A 914 -5.61 -16.68 10.80
C MET A 914 -6.91 -16.72 10.00
N MET A 915 -7.41 -15.53 9.66
CA MET A 915 -8.61 -15.34 8.87
C MET A 915 -8.28 -14.62 7.55
N ASN A 916 -9.06 -14.91 6.52
CA ASN A 916 -9.08 -14.14 5.27
C ASN A 916 -10.39 -13.35 5.17
N TRP A 917 -10.37 -12.21 4.48
CA TRP A 917 -11.58 -11.55 4.01
C TRP A 917 -12.35 -12.47 3.04
N THR A 918 -13.67 -12.31 3.01
CA THR A 918 -14.63 -12.98 2.10
C THR A 918 -15.74 -11.97 1.80
N SER A 919 -16.42 -12.11 0.68
CA SER A 919 -17.43 -11.12 0.27
C SER A 919 -18.67 -11.19 1.15
N THR A 920 -19.29 -10.02 1.36
CA THR A 920 -20.58 -9.90 2.04
C THR A 920 -21.64 -10.81 1.41
N ASP A 921 -21.60 -11.00 0.10
CA ASP A 921 -22.63 -11.73 -0.65
C ASP A 921 -22.39 -13.25 -0.67
N GLU A 922 -21.13 -13.71 -0.68
CA GLU A 922 -20.77 -15.11 -0.41
C GLU A 922 -21.32 -15.52 0.98
N CYS A 923 -21.06 -14.70 1.99
CA CYS A 923 -21.48 -15.00 3.35
C CYS A 923 -22.98 -14.87 3.58
N ARG A 924 -23.64 -13.86 3.01
CA ARG A 924 -25.11 -13.80 3.03
C ARG A 924 -25.75 -15.02 2.38
N SER A 925 -25.15 -15.53 1.30
CA SER A 925 -25.60 -16.78 0.66
C SER A 925 -25.43 -17.98 1.60
N GLN A 926 -24.26 -18.16 2.22
CA GLN A 926 -24.03 -19.24 3.20
C GLN A 926 -25.02 -19.19 4.39
N TYR A 927 -25.32 -18.01 4.93
CA TYR A 927 -26.29 -17.86 6.03
C TYR A 927 -27.74 -18.08 5.55
N LYS A 928 -28.10 -17.60 4.35
CA LYS A 928 -29.43 -17.82 3.75
C LYS A 928 -29.72 -19.30 3.48
N GLU A 929 -28.73 -20.08 3.05
CA GLU A 929 -28.83 -21.55 2.95
C GLU A 929 -29.14 -22.25 4.28
N LYS A 930 -28.88 -21.60 5.42
CA LYS A 930 -29.21 -22.11 6.76
C LYS A 930 -30.47 -21.47 7.35
N GLY A 931 -31.26 -20.78 6.52
CA GLY A 931 -32.50 -20.11 6.92
C GLY A 931 -32.28 -18.82 7.73
N VAL A 932 -31.08 -18.23 7.67
CA VAL A 932 -30.74 -17.01 8.40
C VAL A 932 -30.54 -15.86 7.42
N GLU A 933 -31.52 -14.96 7.34
CA GLU A 933 -31.39 -13.72 6.56
C GLU A 933 -30.61 -12.67 7.36
N LEU A 934 -29.54 -12.13 6.75
CA LEU A 934 -28.70 -11.10 7.35
C LEU A 934 -29.06 -9.71 6.82
N PRO A 935 -29.16 -8.68 7.69
CA PRO A 935 -29.56 -7.34 7.27
C PRO A 935 -28.50 -6.68 6.39
N GLU A 936 -28.95 -5.72 5.57
CA GLU A 936 -28.05 -4.72 5.02
C GLU A 936 -27.60 -3.78 6.15
N SER A 937 -26.31 -3.85 6.48
CA SER A 937 -25.67 -2.96 7.45
C SER A 937 -24.19 -2.84 7.14
N SER A 938 -23.68 -1.61 7.09
CA SER A 938 -22.27 -1.29 6.86
C SER A 938 -21.40 -1.45 8.11
N ASP A 939 -21.97 -1.81 9.26
CA ASP A 939 -21.20 -2.14 10.46
C ASP A 939 -20.65 -3.57 10.48
N ILE A 940 -21.13 -4.47 9.60
CA ILE A 940 -20.76 -5.90 9.61
C ILE A 940 -19.80 -6.24 8.47
N VAL A 941 -18.73 -6.96 8.81
CA VAL A 941 -17.79 -7.59 7.86
C VAL A 941 -17.63 -9.08 8.15
N TYR A 942 -17.07 -9.81 7.19
CA TYR A 942 -17.08 -11.27 7.18
C TYR A 942 -15.67 -11.86 6.96
N GLY A 943 -15.39 -12.99 7.59
CA GLY A 943 -14.10 -13.68 7.47
C GLY A 943 -14.25 -15.21 7.42
N THR A 944 -13.41 -15.86 6.62
CA THR A 944 -13.23 -17.33 6.63
C THR A 944 -11.91 -17.71 7.31
N PHE A 945 -11.82 -18.92 7.87
CA PHE A 945 -10.55 -19.42 8.42
C PHE A 945 -9.61 -19.76 7.27
N ARG A 946 -8.35 -19.29 7.33
CA ARG A 946 -7.33 -19.57 6.32
C ARG A 946 -7.04 -21.07 6.20
N ASP A 947 -6.98 -21.76 7.34
CA ASP A 947 -6.62 -23.16 7.46
C ASP A 947 -7.78 -23.99 8.04
N GLN A 948 -7.73 -25.32 7.91
CA GLN A 948 -8.72 -26.23 8.54
C GLN A 948 -8.60 -26.17 10.07
N PRO A 949 -9.64 -25.79 10.82
CA PRO A 949 -9.62 -25.85 12.29
C PRO A 949 -9.51 -27.31 12.77
N GLU A 950 -8.77 -27.52 13.87
CA GLU A 950 -8.30 -28.85 14.33
C GLU A 950 -9.42 -29.83 14.74
N LYS A 951 -10.02 -30.53 13.77
CA LYS A 951 -10.90 -31.73 13.91
C LYS A 951 -12.18 -31.61 14.75
N HIS A 952 -12.28 -30.70 15.73
CA HIS A 952 -13.46 -30.39 16.52
C HIS A 952 -13.63 -28.87 16.57
N CYS A 953 -14.77 -28.39 16.08
CA CYS A 953 -15.00 -26.97 15.80
C CYS A 953 -15.48 -26.17 17.00
N ASP A 954 -14.62 -26.04 18.01
CA ASP A 954 -14.86 -25.15 19.14
C ASP A 954 -14.61 -23.70 18.75
N ASN A 955 -15.64 -23.09 18.14
CA ASN A 955 -15.64 -21.70 17.70
C ASN A 955 -15.31 -20.71 18.85
N TYR A 956 -14.78 -19.53 18.49
CA TYR A 956 -14.46 -18.43 19.41
C TYR A 956 -15.72 -17.83 20.09
N ARG A 957 -15.51 -17.04 21.16
CA ARG A 957 -16.58 -16.31 21.85
C ARG A 957 -16.95 -15.03 21.09
N ALA A 958 -18.20 -14.61 21.25
CA ALA A 958 -18.60 -13.26 20.84
C ALA A 958 -17.76 -12.22 21.60
N GLY A 959 -17.34 -11.16 20.92
CA GLY A 959 -16.35 -10.20 21.41
C GLY A 959 -14.88 -10.60 21.23
N SER A 960 -14.56 -11.73 20.59
CA SER A 960 -13.17 -12.05 20.17
C SER A 960 -12.69 -11.11 19.06
N ALA A 961 -11.39 -10.81 19.05
CA ALA A 961 -10.80 -9.70 18.28
C ALA A 961 -10.28 -10.14 16.91
N LEU A 962 -10.85 -9.60 15.83
CA LEU A 962 -10.29 -9.66 14.48
C LEU A 962 -9.46 -8.41 14.20
N GLN A 963 -8.26 -8.58 13.67
CA GLN A 963 -7.21 -7.55 13.68
C GLN A 963 -6.48 -7.46 12.34
N TYR A 964 -5.77 -6.36 12.11
CA TYR A 964 -4.81 -6.19 11.01
C TYR A 964 -3.53 -5.49 11.50
N ILE A 965 -2.42 -5.56 10.74
CA ILE A 965 -1.07 -5.22 11.24
C ILE A 965 -0.41 -4.17 10.35
N LYS A 966 -0.40 -2.91 10.81
CA LYS A 966 0.07 -1.74 10.05
C LYS A 966 1.31 -1.13 10.70
N HIS A 967 2.28 -0.66 9.90
CA HIS A 967 3.35 0.19 10.40
C HIS A 967 2.83 1.63 10.58
N SER A 968 2.98 2.20 11.78
CA SER A 968 2.57 3.57 12.09
C SER A 968 3.34 4.10 13.29
N ASP A 969 3.83 5.33 13.21
CA ASP A 969 4.78 5.96 14.15
C ASP A 969 6.14 5.25 14.23
N GLY A 970 6.60 4.68 13.10
CA GLY A 970 7.85 3.91 13.06
C GLY A 970 7.81 2.60 13.86
N LYS A 971 6.62 2.07 14.14
CA LYS A 971 6.40 0.80 14.87
C LYS A 971 5.40 -0.08 14.14
N ARG A 972 5.56 -1.40 14.24
CA ARG A 972 4.52 -2.35 13.81
C ARG A 972 3.39 -2.37 14.85
N ARG A 973 2.13 -2.22 14.42
CA ARG A 973 0.97 -2.08 15.31
C ARG A 973 -0.24 -2.89 14.85
N TYR A 974 -0.95 -3.46 15.82
CA TYR A 974 -2.26 -4.10 15.67
C TYR A 974 -3.41 -3.09 15.75
N PHE A 975 -4.24 -3.10 14.71
CA PHE A 975 -5.49 -2.35 14.64
C PHE A 975 -6.69 -3.30 14.67
N LEU A 976 -7.75 -2.91 15.34
CA LEU A 976 -9.00 -3.67 15.40
C LEU A 976 -9.73 -3.57 14.05
N ALA A 977 -9.88 -4.70 13.35
CA ALA A 977 -10.73 -4.81 12.16
C ALA A 977 -12.21 -4.96 12.57
N GLY A 978 -12.48 -5.73 13.63
CA GLY A 978 -13.81 -5.90 14.20
C GLY A 978 -13.87 -6.89 15.37
N LEU A 979 -15.05 -7.02 15.97
CA LEU A 979 -15.33 -7.95 17.07
C LEU A 979 -16.33 -9.02 16.64
N MET A 980 -16.01 -10.28 16.91
CA MET A 980 -16.84 -11.42 16.51
C MET A 980 -18.26 -11.31 17.10
N THR A 981 -19.29 -11.40 16.27
CA THR A 981 -20.69 -11.30 16.73
C THR A 981 -21.31 -12.68 16.91
N PHE A 982 -21.55 -13.38 15.80
CA PHE A 982 -22.14 -14.71 15.76
C PHE A 982 -21.28 -15.63 14.88
N ASN A 983 -21.35 -16.92 15.17
CA ASN A 983 -20.52 -17.93 14.52
C ASN A 983 -21.40 -18.77 13.59
N PHE A 984 -20.82 -19.29 12.50
CA PHE A 984 -21.56 -20.16 11.59
C PHE A 984 -22.02 -21.46 12.32
N PRO A 985 -23.24 -21.98 12.06
CA PRO A 985 -23.73 -23.18 12.74
C PRO A 985 -22.99 -24.46 12.35
N ALA A 986 -22.52 -24.54 11.10
CA ALA A 986 -21.54 -25.52 10.66
C ALA A 986 -20.12 -24.94 10.81
N CYS A 987 -19.09 -25.78 10.76
CA CYS A 987 -17.73 -25.28 10.75
C CYS A 987 -16.83 -26.14 9.86
N HIS A 988 -16.25 -25.44 8.90
CA HIS A 988 -15.30 -25.84 7.89
C HIS A 988 -14.44 -24.59 7.63
N SER A 989 -13.25 -24.68 7.02
CA SER A 989 -12.41 -23.48 6.83
C SER A 989 -13.14 -22.35 6.07
N LYS A 990 -13.91 -22.73 5.04
CA LYS A 990 -14.77 -21.83 4.23
C LYS A 990 -16.02 -21.28 4.93
N SER A 991 -16.31 -21.64 6.19
CA SER A 991 -17.54 -21.19 6.87
C SER A 991 -17.42 -19.74 7.35
N CYS A 992 -18.29 -18.86 6.85
CA CYS A 992 -18.27 -17.42 7.14
C CYS A 992 -18.53 -17.09 8.62
N GLN A 993 -17.59 -16.38 9.24
CA GLN A 993 -17.75 -15.79 10.58
C GLN A 993 -18.09 -14.29 10.47
N MET A 994 -18.92 -13.78 11.37
CA MET A 994 -19.39 -12.39 11.35
C MET A 994 -18.67 -11.52 12.39
N PHE A 995 -18.35 -10.27 12.02
CA PHE A 995 -17.65 -9.31 12.87
C PHE A 995 -18.28 -7.92 12.78
N ALA A 996 -18.49 -7.25 13.92
CA ALA A 996 -18.90 -5.85 13.98
C ALA A 996 -17.67 -4.94 13.95
N THR A 997 -17.63 -4.01 13.00
CA THR A 997 -16.54 -3.03 12.79
C THR A 997 -16.78 -1.75 13.57
N THR A 998 -15.71 -1.00 13.80
CA THR A 998 -15.77 0.32 14.42
C THR A 998 -16.04 1.46 13.43
N LEU A 999 -16.12 1.21 12.13
CA LEU A 999 -16.18 2.27 11.10
C LEU A 999 -17.43 3.15 11.20
N SER A 1000 -18.63 2.55 11.09
CA SER A 1000 -19.91 3.28 11.23
C SER A 1000 -20.10 3.90 12.63
N SER A 1001 -19.38 3.36 13.61
CA SER A 1001 -19.47 3.69 15.03
C SER A 1001 -18.37 4.64 15.50
N GLY A 1002 -17.44 5.05 14.62
CA GLY A 1002 -16.17 5.70 15.00
C GLY A 1002 -16.38 7.01 15.76
N SER A 1003 -17.19 7.92 15.21
CA SER A 1003 -17.52 9.20 15.85
C SER A 1003 -18.19 8.99 17.21
N TRP A 1004 -19.13 8.05 17.32
CA TRP A 1004 -19.79 7.74 18.59
C TRP A 1004 -18.81 7.20 19.64
N ILE A 1005 -17.88 6.31 19.26
CA ILE A 1005 -16.84 5.80 20.17
C ILE A 1005 -15.94 6.96 20.63
N GLN A 1006 -15.42 7.75 19.70
CA GLN A 1006 -14.53 8.87 19.98
C GLN A 1006 -15.21 9.92 20.89
N GLU A 1007 -16.44 10.35 20.55
CA GLU A 1007 -17.20 11.28 21.39
C GLU A 1007 -17.47 10.73 22.79
N THR A 1008 -17.85 9.46 22.91
CA THR A 1008 -18.20 8.85 24.21
C THR A 1008 -16.99 8.75 25.14
N VAL A 1009 -15.83 8.36 24.61
CA VAL A 1009 -14.56 8.34 25.35
C VAL A 1009 -14.18 9.76 25.77
N ASN A 1010 -14.12 10.71 24.82
CA ASN A 1010 -13.67 12.08 25.06
C ASN A 1010 -14.59 12.86 26.03
N LYS A 1011 -15.90 12.62 26.02
CA LYS A 1011 -16.88 13.23 26.96
C LYS A 1011 -16.70 12.74 28.40
N THR A 1012 -16.15 11.53 28.58
CA THR A 1012 -16.02 10.88 29.89
C THR A 1012 -14.62 11.04 30.49
N VAL A 1013 -13.60 11.06 29.63
CA VAL A 1013 -12.20 11.34 29.98
C VAL A 1013 -11.69 12.40 29.00
N PRO A 1014 -11.80 13.70 29.34
CA PRO A 1014 -11.27 14.77 28.49
C PRO A 1014 -9.77 14.62 28.28
N PHE A 1015 -9.28 15.01 27.10
CA PHE A 1015 -7.84 15.06 26.83
C PHE A 1015 -7.15 15.99 27.84
N SER A 1016 -6.25 15.43 28.64
CA SER A 1016 -5.15 16.18 29.24
C SER A 1016 -4.15 16.51 28.12
N GLY A 1017 -4.20 17.76 27.64
CA GLY A 1017 -3.28 18.28 26.61
C GLY A 1017 -1.87 18.54 27.13
#